data_AF-A0A1F6RKB2-F1
#
_entry.id   AF-A0A1F6RKB2-F1
#
_cell.length_a   1.000
_cell.length_b   1.000
_cell.length_c   1.000
_cell.angle_alpha   90.00
_cell.angle_beta   90.00
_cell.angle_gamma   90.00
#
_symmetry.space_group_name_H-M   'P 1'
#
loop_
_entity.id
_entity.type
_entity.pdbx_description
1 polymer ?
#
loop_
_entity_poly.entity_id
_entity_poly.type
_entity_poly.pdbx_seq_one_letter_code
_entity_poly.pdbx_strand_id
1 'polypeptide(L)'
;MSIFENNIKRIKEYNPVLADKLQKYSFNENAKFELVTAESGDPNLIYNGIWVHDIKNPQQEASNVFGQFKNTSESSINIITGLGLGYLFKRYFLSSKGKIIVYEPSLDILKFTLEIVDFSVELEDKRVHIANTHIELMKSLEEVFVHKDLINISGLNSSYTLYPQEISILKKDLSQIINHLEANYITLFQKSVEWVSQGLQNIPQHINNYNIDALRSTFSTKPAVIVSSGPSLDKTIESLAQYRDKVIIFCVANAYKTLTKYNIKPDFITFIEVDDTSPQVKELDISDINMIILSVANAEIYKLDFKRKFIFYSNNDLYSRWISDIAGFSVENYQNKGTVSYCALYSAFMMGCNPIILLGQDLAYSANQCYSSDSAFGSIKFVKDEITGEYKVELDNIEEFKKFYIERKHTDEFTNELIKIKLDSIKSNLTFVRGQNGDMLPTDANYAGFIKYFEHFAYEHSNPNSELQLINSSTGGAQIDGFKNVGLKEVLENLPTLEINVDSKIDQILTDYKEPVKEHIVEITRQVKYMAEEIGEFLILAQDALNKSEQLLLELKKDSFNVDRIRILASNLMEFYIKFQGELFDKYQVLINCVFKELLELSKLMESETNNSLEDLVNMAQTSKNFYDTFLKQATYIKSIAEMTLNKHLLEYISD
;
A
#
# COMPACT_ATOMS: atom_id res chain seq x y z
N MET A 1 26.19 -23.65 8.83
CA MET A 1 26.09 -22.25 8.37
C MET A 1 26.83 -21.39 9.37
N SER A 2 27.53 -20.35 8.91
CA SER A 2 28.13 -19.34 9.78
C SER A 2 27.04 -18.52 10.50
N ILE A 3 27.41 -17.78 11.55
CA ILE A 3 26.51 -16.84 12.24
C ILE A 3 25.89 -15.86 11.23
N PHE A 4 26.73 -15.31 10.35
CA PHE A 4 26.29 -14.41 9.29
C PHE A 4 25.27 -15.07 8.35
N GLU A 5 25.53 -16.28 7.88
CA GLU A 5 24.62 -17.01 7.00
C GLU A 5 23.26 -17.28 7.67
N ASN A 6 23.25 -17.60 8.97
CA ASN A 6 22.01 -17.80 9.73
C ASN A 6 21.18 -16.52 9.78
N ASN A 7 21.80 -15.40 10.16
CA ASN A 7 21.14 -14.10 10.23
C ASN A 7 20.60 -13.65 8.86
N ILE A 8 21.43 -13.73 7.82
CA ILE A 8 21.06 -13.30 6.47
C ILE A 8 19.93 -14.16 5.89
N LYS A 9 19.91 -15.46 6.18
CA LYS A 9 18.79 -16.33 5.79
C LYS A 9 17.46 -15.80 6.32
N ARG A 10 17.41 -15.39 7.59
CA ARG A 10 16.19 -14.83 8.21
C ARG A 10 15.81 -13.48 7.63
N ILE A 11 16.78 -12.57 7.46
CA ILE A 11 16.53 -11.25 6.85
C ILE A 11 15.97 -11.41 5.42
N LYS A 12 16.44 -12.40 4.65
CA LYS A 12 16.00 -12.64 3.27
C LYS A 12 14.51 -12.98 3.15
N GLU A 13 13.89 -13.51 4.20
CA GLU A 13 12.47 -13.89 4.20
C GLU A 13 11.54 -12.66 4.09
N TYR A 14 11.93 -11.50 4.63
CA TYR A 14 11.12 -10.26 4.58
C TYR A 14 11.82 -9.10 3.84
N ASN A 15 13.16 -9.07 3.79
CA ASN A 15 13.93 -8.03 3.12
C ASN A 15 15.05 -8.64 2.26
N PRO A 16 14.70 -9.24 1.10
CA PRO A 16 15.68 -9.88 0.20
C PRO A 16 16.69 -8.88 -0.37
N VAL A 17 16.29 -7.62 -0.58
CA VAL A 17 17.17 -6.55 -1.08
C VAL A 17 18.31 -6.29 -0.09
N LEU A 18 17.99 -6.10 1.19
CA LEU A 18 19.00 -5.91 2.23
C LEU A 18 19.89 -7.16 2.42
N ALA A 19 19.29 -8.35 2.40
CA ALA A 19 20.04 -9.59 2.52
C ALA A 19 21.11 -9.72 1.41
N ASP A 20 20.72 -9.51 0.15
CA ASP A 20 21.64 -9.56 -0.98
C ASP A 20 22.67 -8.41 -0.93
N LYS A 21 22.27 -7.23 -0.46
CA LYS A 21 23.17 -6.07 -0.23
C LYS A 21 24.26 -6.42 0.78
N LEU A 22 23.91 -7.00 1.94
CA LEU A 22 24.86 -7.39 2.99
C LEU A 22 25.81 -8.51 2.56
N GLN A 23 25.33 -9.48 1.77
CA GLN A 23 26.17 -10.55 1.22
C GLN A 23 27.28 -10.00 0.31
N LYS A 24 26.94 -9.01 -0.53
CA LYS A 24 27.87 -8.40 -1.50
C LYS A 24 28.71 -7.27 -0.91
N TYR A 25 28.29 -6.70 0.21
CA TYR A 25 28.95 -5.56 0.83
C TYR A 25 30.36 -5.91 1.29
N SER A 26 31.34 -5.09 0.95
CA SER A 26 32.66 -5.10 1.57
C SER A 26 32.76 -3.90 2.49
N PHE A 27 33.36 -4.08 3.66
CA PHE A 27 33.56 -2.99 4.61
C PHE A 27 34.27 -1.81 3.93
N ASN A 28 33.92 -0.59 4.32
CA ASN A 28 34.60 0.60 3.84
C ASN A 28 36.10 0.51 4.16
N GLU A 29 36.97 0.84 3.19
CA GLU A 29 38.43 0.78 3.38
C GLU A 29 38.93 1.63 4.56
N ASN A 30 38.19 2.69 4.88
CA ASN A 30 38.49 3.58 6.00
C ASN A 30 37.79 3.19 7.31
N ALA A 31 36.92 2.18 7.29
CA ALA A 31 36.25 1.70 8.50
C ALA A 31 37.25 1.08 9.47
N LYS A 32 37.25 1.57 10.71
CA LYS A 32 38.04 1.03 11.81
C LYS A 32 37.12 0.48 12.88
N PHE A 33 37.29 -0.81 13.17
CA PHE A 33 36.56 -1.52 14.20
C PHE A 33 37.54 -1.94 15.30
N GLU A 34 37.24 -1.56 16.53
CA GLU A 34 37.97 -2.06 17.71
C GLU A 34 36.96 -2.67 18.68
N LEU A 35 37.07 -3.98 18.90
CA LEU A 35 36.35 -4.64 19.99
C LEU A 35 37.09 -4.38 21.29
N VAL A 36 36.40 -3.74 22.22
CA VAL A 36 36.93 -3.37 23.53
C VAL A 36 36.00 -3.91 24.62
N THR A 37 36.44 -3.81 25.86
CA THR A 37 35.64 -4.22 27.01
C THR A 37 35.22 -2.98 27.78
N ALA A 38 33.92 -2.83 28.05
CA ALA A 38 33.39 -1.78 28.91
C ALA A 38 33.83 -1.99 30.37
N GLU A 39 33.69 -0.96 31.22
CA GLU A 39 34.03 -1.09 32.65
C GLU A 39 33.23 -2.21 33.36
N SER A 40 32.03 -2.55 32.86
CA SER A 40 31.20 -3.67 33.34
C SER A 40 31.74 -5.06 32.99
N GLY A 41 32.71 -5.16 32.08
CA GLY A 41 33.19 -6.42 31.52
C GLY A 41 32.47 -6.87 30.24
N ASP A 42 31.42 -6.17 29.82
CA ASP A 42 30.71 -6.47 28.57
C ASP A 42 31.49 -6.02 27.33
N PRO A 43 31.38 -6.72 26.20
CA PRO A 43 31.91 -6.26 24.92
C PRO A 43 31.35 -4.89 24.49
N ASN A 44 32.19 -4.07 23.88
CA ASN A 44 31.80 -2.83 23.25
C ASN A 44 32.55 -2.69 21.91
N LEU A 45 32.03 -1.84 21.03
CA LEU A 45 32.58 -1.57 19.71
C LEU A 45 32.98 -0.10 19.65
N ILE A 46 34.21 0.17 19.24
CA ILE A 46 34.60 1.49 18.77
C ILE A 46 34.59 1.44 17.25
N TYR A 47 33.77 2.30 16.64
CA TYR A 47 33.68 2.47 15.20
C TYR A 47 34.18 3.85 14.81
N ASN A 48 35.26 3.92 14.02
CA ASN A 48 35.90 5.18 13.61
C ASN A 48 36.20 6.13 14.78
N GLY A 49 36.64 5.58 15.92
CA GLY A 49 36.96 6.34 17.13
C GLY A 49 35.75 6.71 18.00
N ILE A 50 34.53 6.34 17.60
CA ILE A 50 33.31 6.57 18.37
C ILE A 50 32.92 5.28 19.09
N TRP A 51 32.73 5.37 20.41
CA TRP A 51 32.16 4.28 21.19
C TRP A 51 30.70 4.08 20.82
N VAL A 52 30.35 2.87 20.39
CA VAL A 52 29.01 2.53 19.92
C VAL A 52 28.04 2.32 21.07
N HIS A 53 28.52 1.85 22.23
CA HIS A 53 27.73 1.77 23.48
C HIS A 53 28.39 2.54 24.61
N ASP A 54 27.67 2.74 25.70
CA ASP A 54 28.19 3.35 26.92
C ASP A 54 29.49 2.68 27.39
N ILE A 55 30.49 3.52 27.69
CA ILE A 55 31.84 3.10 28.05
C ILE A 55 31.84 2.29 29.35
N LYS A 56 30.90 2.57 30.25
CA LYS A 56 30.82 1.93 31.56
C LYS A 56 30.02 0.65 31.50
N ASN A 57 28.81 0.69 30.92
CA ASN A 57 27.90 -0.44 30.96
C ASN A 57 26.85 -0.40 29.81
N PRO A 58 27.11 -1.11 28.70
CA PRO A 58 26.20 -1.24 27.56
C PRO A 58 24.81 -1.81 27.93
N GLN A 59 24.75 -2.76 28.86
CA GLN A 59 23.49 -3.37 29.31
C GLN A 59 22.64 -2.37 30.09
N GLN A 60 23.27 -1.52 30.91
CA GLN A 60 22.60 -0.46 31.65
C GLN A 60 22.12 0.64 30.72
N GLU A 61 22.89 1.01 29.69
CA GLU A 61 22.43 1.93 28.64
C GLU A 61 21.14 1.41 27.99
N ALA A 62 21.15 0.16 27.52
CA ALA A 62 19.98 -0.46 26.90
C ALA A 62 18.76 -0.47 27.84
N SER A 63 18.98 -0.76 29.13
CA SER A 63 17.92 -0.79 30.14
C SER A 63 17.37 0.61 30.43
N ASN A 64 18.23 1.64 30.48
CA ASN A 64 17.83 3.02 30.69
C ASN A 64 17.05 3.58 29.51
N VAL A 65 17.48 3.30 28.28
CA VAL A 65 16.77 3.74 27.06
C VAL A 65 15.40 3.07 26.98
N PHE A 66 15.34 1.75 27.16
CA PHE A 66 14.07 1.01 27.16
C PHE A 66 13.10 1.53 28.24
N GLY A 67 13.61 1.81 29.45
CA GLY A 67 12.82 2.30 30.58
C GLY A 67 12.16 3.67 30.39
N GLN A 68 12.50 4.43 29.33
CA GLN A 68 11.85 5.70 29.01
C GLN A 68 10.47 5.50 28.35
N PHE A 69 10.19 4.32 27.78
CA PHE A 69 8.97 4.03 27.06
C PHE A 69 8.01 3.21 27.92
N LYS A 70 6.88 3.82 28.30
CA LYS A 70 5.91 3.23 29.22
C LYS A 70 4.99 2.18 28.58
N ASN A 71 4.77 2.27 27.27
CA ASN A 71 3.86 1.39 26.55
C ASN A 71 4.57 0.77 25.35
N THR A 72 4.91 -0.51 25.49
CA THR A 72 5.52 -1.35 24.46
C THR A 72 4.67 -2.62 24.25
N SER A 73 3.34 -2.43 24.24
CA SER A 73 2.33 -3.48 24.05
C SER A 73 2.23 -3.93 22.58
N GLU A 74 1.36 -4.89 22.28
CA GLU A 74 1.12 -5.42 20.93
C GLU A 74 0.68 -4.33 19.93
N SER A 75 0.03 -3.25 20.41
CA SER A 75 -0.33 -2.08 19.60
C SER A 75 0.76 -0.99 19.60
N SER A 76 2.02 -1.41 19.65
CA SER A 76 3.17 -0.50 19.54
C SER A 76 4.16 -0.97 18.49
N ILE A 77 4.79 0.00 17.84
CA ILE A 77 5.92 -0.19 16.93
C ILE A 77 7.12 0.52 17.53
N ASN A 78 8.17 -0.24 17.83
CA ASN A 78 9.36 0.24 18.51
C ASN A 78 10.49 0.34 17.49
N ILE A 79 10.72 1.55 17.00
CA ILE A 79 11.83 1.86 16.10
C ILE A 79 13.09 2.07 16.95
N ILE A 80 14.14 1.29 16.67
CA ILE A 80 15.43 1.36 17.34
C ILE A 80 16.44 1.93 16.35
N THR A 81 16.96 3.13 16.62
CA THR A 81 17.98 3.78 15.79
C THR A 81 19.38 3.41 16.27
N GLY A 82 20.07 2.62 15.44
CA GLY A 82 21.35 2.00 15.75
C GLY A 82 21.19 0.60 16.34
N LEU A 83 21.73 -0.42 15.66
CA LEU A 83 21.81 -1.79 16.17
C LEU A 83 22.94 -1.91 17.19
N GLY A 84 24.09 -1.29 16.89
CA GLY A 84 25.33 -1.51 17.61
C GLY A 84 25.65 -3.00 17.72
N LEU A 85 25.91 -3.52 18.92
CA LEU A 85 26.13 -4.95 19.21
C LEU A 85 24.82 -5.67 19.61
N GLY A 86 23.67 -4.99 19.52
CA GLY A 86 22.35 -5.59 19.76
C GLY A 86 21.84 -5.55 21.20
N TYR A 87 22.49 -4.86 22.14
CA TYR A 87 22.02 -4.77 23.54
C TYR A 87 20.60 -4.20 23.65
N LEU A 88 20.34 -3.05 23.00
CA LEU A 88 19.02 -2.42 23.01
C LEU A 88 17.99 -3.27 22.25
N PHE A 89 18.38 -3.84 21.09
CA PHE A 89 17.52 -4.74 20.32
C PHE A 89 17.08 -5.96 21.15
N LYS A 90 18.02 -6.69 21.77
CA LYS A 90 17.70 -7.83 22.64
C LYS A 90 16.85 -7.40 23.84
N ARG A 91 17.08 -6.21 24.42
CA ARG A 91 16.25 -5.69 25.51
C ARG A 91 14.79 -5.52 25.07
N TYR A 92 14.54 -4.89 23.92
CA TYR A 92 13.19 -4.76 23.37
C TYR A 92 12.59 -6.13 23.04
N PHE A 93 13.33 -7.02 22.37
CA PHE A 93 12.83 -8.34 22.00
C PHE A 93 12.34 -9.15 23.22
N LEU A 94 13.09 -9.12 24.32
CA LEU A 94 12.77 -9.87 25.53
C LEU A 94 11.66 -9.23 26.38
N SER A 95 11.47 -7.91 26.29
CA SER A 95 10.63 -7.15 27.24
C SER A 95 9.41 -6.49 26.61
N SER A 96 9.35 -6.37 25.27
CA SER A 96 8.23 -5.79 24.54
C SER A 96 7.37 -6.87 23.87
N LYS A 97 6.05 -6.69 23.92
CA LYS A 97 5.09 -7.46 23.10
C LYS A 97 4.83 -6.81 21.72
N GLY A 98 5.31 -5.59 21.51
CA GLY A 98 5.12 -4.84 20.28
C GLY A 98 6.00 -5.29 19.12
N LYS A 99 5.77 -4.65 17.97
CA LYS A 99 6.60 -4.78 16.77
C LYS A 99 7.92 -4.03 17.00
N ILE A 100 8.99 -4.51 16.38
CA ILE A 100 10.35 -3.98 16.55
C ILE A 100 10.94 -3.77 15.16
N ILE A 101 11.38 -2.55 14.88
CA ILE A 101 12.10 -2.22 13.64
C ILE A 101 13.46 -1.65 14.04
N VAL A 102 14.54 -2.36 13.71
CA VAL A 102 15.90 -1.85 13.92
C VAL A 102 16.34 -1.11 12.67
N TYR A 103 16.59 0.18 12.81
CA TYR A 103 17.13 1.04 11.77
C TYR A 103 18.62 1.29 12.00
N GLU A 104 19.49 0.65 11.21
CA GLU A 104 20.96 0.80 11.27
C GLU A 104 21.48 1.37 9.93
N PRO A 105 21.71 2.70 9.85
CA PRO A 105 22.19 3.35 8.63
C PRO A 105 23.55 2.84 8.14
N SER A 106 24.45 2.43 9.04
CA SER A 106 25.79 1.97 8.66
C SER A 106 25.81 0.49 8.30
N LEU A 107 26.04 0.18 7.02
CA LEU A 107 26.29 -1.19 6.58
C LEU A 107 27.54 -1.80 7.22
N ASP A 108 28.54 -0.96 7.55
CA ASP A 108 29.74 -1.37 8.26
C ASP A 108 29.39 -1.95 9.63
N ILE A 109 28.62 -1.21 10.44
CA ILE A 109 28.18 -1.68 11.77
C ILE A 109 27.19 -2.84 11.64
N LEU A 110 26.21 -2.73 10.74
CA LEU A 110 25.20 -3.78 10.55
C LEU A 110 25.84 -5.11 10.18
N LYS A 111 26.70 -5.13 9.15
CA LYS A 111 27.38 -6.34 8.71
C LYS A 111 28.30 -6.88 9.80
N PHE A 112 29.12 -6.03 10.40
CA PHE A 112 30.05 -6.43 11.47
C PHE A 112 29.33 -7.15 12.60
N THR A 113 28.22 -6.58 13.08
CA THR A 113 27.45 -7.19 14.17
C THR A 113 26.79 -8.49 13.74
N LEU A 114 26.22 -8.56 12.54
CA LEU A 114 25.60 -9.78 12.02
C LEU A 114 26.62 -10.91 11.76
N GLU A 115 27.92 -10.61 11.67
CA GLU A 115 28.98 -11.62 11.56
C GLU A 115 29.38 -12.21 12.92
N ILE A 116 29.23 -11.46 14.02
CA ILE A 116 29.73 -11.87 15.35
C ILE A 116 28.63 -12.17 16.37
N VAL A 117 27.40 -11.70 16.15
CA VAL A 117 26.24 -11.95 17.04
C VAL A 117 25.19 -12.75 16.29
N ASP A 118 24.80 -13.90 16.84
CA ASP A 118 23.68 -14.69 16.32
C ASP A 118 22.36 -14.11 16.82
N PHE A 119 21.57 -13.58 15.88
CA PHE A 119 20.20 -13.11 16.09
C PHE A 119 19.17 -13.98 15.36
N SER A 120 19.54 -15.18 14.93
CA SER A 120 18.66 -16.02 14.09
C SER A 120 17.36 -16.43 14.78
N VAL A 121 17.34 -16.44 16.12
CA VAL A 121 16.12 -16.62 16.93
C VAL A 121 15.26 -15.37 16.90
N GLU A 122 15.83 -14.20 17.15
CA GLU A 122 15.08 -12.94 17.17
C GLU A 122 14.56 -12.55 15.78
N LEU A 123 15.36 -12.80 14.73
CA LEU A 123 15.02 -12.49 13.34
C LEU A 123 14.01 -13.48 12.73
N GLU A 124 13.73 -14.61 13.38
CA GLU A 124 12.64 -15.52 12.99
C GLU A 124 11.27 -15.04 13.49
N ASP A 125 11.23 -14.14 14.48
CA ASP A 125 9.98 -13.56 14.98
C ASP A 125 9.45 -12.52 13.98
N LYS A 126 8.21 -12.72 13.49
CA LYS A 126 7.53 -11.83 12.54
C LYS A 126 7.34 -10.39 13.04
N ARG A 127 7.51 -10.14 14.34
CA ARG A 127 7.48 -8.79 14.90
C ARG A 127 8.75 -8.00 14.58
N VAL A 128 9.83 -8.65 14.16
CA VAL A 128 11.16 -8.04 14.02
C VAL A 128 11.50 -7.78 12.56
N HIS A 129 11.87 -6.54 12.25
CA HIS A 129 12.37 -6.14 10.94
C HIS A 129 13.69 -5.37 11.09
N ILE A 130 14.62 -5.55 10.14
CA ILE A 130 15.84 -4.76 10.01
C ILE A 130 15.74 -3.88 8.76
N ALA A 131 16.07 -2.60 8.94
CA ALA A 131 16.16 -1.60 7.88
C ALA A 131 17.55 -0.93 7.91
N ASN A 132 18.19 -0.82 6.75
CA ASN A 132 19.42 -0.07 6.55
C ASN A 132 19.18 1.32 5.96
N THR A 133 18.09 1.52 5.23
CA THR A 133 17.77 2.82 4.60
C THR A 133 16.43 3.35 5.11
N HIS A 134 16.20 4.66 4.95
CA HIS A 134 14.91 5.24 5.28
C HIS A 134 13.76 4.62 4.46
N ILE A 135 14.02 4.23 3.20
CA ILE A 135 13.06 3.52 2.34
C ILE A 135 12.69 2.16 2.94
N GLU A 136 13.69 1.38 3.38
CA GLU A 136 13.46 0.09 4.03
C GLU A 136 12.69 0.25 5.35
N LEU A 137 13.01 1.28 6.14
CA LEU A 137 12.27 1.61 7.37
C LEU A 137 10.80 1.92 7.06
N MET A 138 10.54 2.72 6.02
CA MET A 138 9.20 3.06 5.60
C MET A 138 8.42 1.85 5.09
N LYS A 139 9.07 0.97 4.32
CA LYS A 139 8.49 -0.31 3.90
C LYS A 139 8.08 -1.15 5.11
N SER A 140 9.00 -1.36 6.07
CA SER A 140 8.69 -2.13 7.27
C SER A 140 7.57 -1.50 8.08
N LEU A 141 7.49 -0.17 8.15
CA LEU A 141 6.37 0.52 8.78
C LEU A 141 5.04 0.27 8.05
N GLU A 142 5.00 0.39 6.72
CA GLU A 142 3.81 0.07 5.91
C GLU A 142 3.33 -1.38 6.10
N GLU A 143 4.27 -2.32 6.24
CA GLU A 143 3.97 -3.75 6.39
C GLU A 143 3.44 -4.10 7.79
N VAL A 144 3.98 -3.50 8.85
CA VAL A 144 3.62 -3.87 10.22
C VAL A 144 2.59 -2.94 10.86
N PHE A 145 2.36 -1.74 10.31
CA PHE A 145 1.46 -0.77 10.93
C PHE A 145 0.01 -1.22 10.89
N VAL A 146 -0.65 -1.08 12.04
CA VAL A 146 -2.06 -1.38 12.22
C VAL A 146 -2.72 -0.22 12.96
N HIS A 147 -3.99 0.05 12.67
CA HIS A 147 -4.75 1.18 13.21
C HIS A 147 -4.42 1.54 14.67
N LYS A 148 -4.04 2.81 14.85
CA LYS A 148 -3.70 3.47 16.11
C LYS A 148 -2.52 2.86 16.85
N ASP A 149 -1.62 2.19 16.14
CA ASP A 149 -0.36 1.74 16.73
C ASP A 149 0.45 2.94 17.24
N LEU A 150 0.92 2.82 18.48
CA LEU A 150 1.84 3.77 19.08
C LEU A 150 3.23 3.58 18.49
N ILE A 151 3.78 4.60 17.83
CA ILE A 151 5.17 4.54 17.34
C ILE A 151 6.13 5.15 18.37
N ASN A 152 7.01 4.32 18.89
CA ASN A 152 8.10 4.71 19.79
C ASN A 152 9.41 4.77 19.01
N ILE A 153 10.16 5.87 19.13
CA ILE A 153 11.51 5.98 18.54
C ILE A 153 12.54 6.06 19.65
N SER A 154 13.38 5.05 19.73
CA SER A 154 14.50 4.93 20.66
C SER A 154 15.81 4.80 19.89
N GLY A 155 16.95 4.87 20.57
CA GLY A 155 18.25 4.71 19.93
C GLY A 155 19.40 4.70 20.90
N LEU A 156 20.54 4.22 20.42
CA LEU A 156 21.82 4.32 21.12
C LEU A 156 22.27 5.79 21.18
N ASN A 157 23.01 6.19 22.22
CA ASN A 157 23.54 7.57 22.23
C ASN A 157 24.50 7.82 21.06
N SER A 158 25.23 6.79 20.65
CA SER A 158 26.14 6.82 19.51
C SER A 158 25.43 7.07 18.18
N SER A 159 24.18 6.62 18.01
CA SER A 159 23.45 6.79 16.75
C SER A 159 23.17 8.27 16.47
N TYR A 160 22.90 9.07 17.50
CA TYR A 160 22.78 10.53 17.39
C TYR A 160 24.07 11.24 16.96
N THR A 161 25.23 10.62 17.20
CA THR A 161 26.54 11.15 16.78
C THR A 161 26.91 10.68 15.39
N LEU A 162 26.64 9.41 15.09
CA LEU A 162 26.98 8.78 13.81
C LEU A 162 26.03 9.20 12.68
N TYR A 163 24.74 9.39 13.00
CA TYR A 163 23.66 9.59 12.01
C TYR A 163 22.73 10.77 12.38
N PRO A 164 23.27 11.96 12.68
CA PRO A 164 22.45 13.08 13.16
C PRO A 164 21.40 13.53 12.13
N GLN A 165 21.71 13.43 10.83
CA GLN A 165 20.81 13.88 9.77
C GLN A 165 19.65 12.90 9.58
N GLU A 166 19.95 11.60 9.51
CA GLU A 166 18.97 10.52 9.34
C GLU A 166 17.97 10.50 10.48
N ILE A 167 18.44 10.65 11.72
CA ILE A 167 17.56 10.69 12.90
C ILE A 167 16.74 11.98 12.92
N SER A 168 17.32 13.12 12.52
CA SER A 168 16.58 14.38 12.43
C SER A 168 15.47 14.31 11.39
N ILE A 169 15.71 13.69 10.23
CA ILE A 169 14.70 13.48 9.18
C ILE A 169 13.59 12.59 9.70
N LEU A 170 13.92 11.44 10.27
CA LEU A 170 12.94 10.51 10.84
C LEU A 170 12.03 11.18 11.88
N LYS A 171 12.60 11.97 12.79
CA LYS A 171 11.82 12.70 13.81
C LYS A 171 10.93 13.78 13.21
N LYS A 172 11.41 14.47 12.17
CA LYS A 172 10.65 15.53 11.49
C LYS A 172 9.45 14.96 10.73
N ASP A 173 9.62 13.82 10.09
CA ASP A 173 8.63 13.23 9.19
C ASP A 173 7.63 12.32 9.93
N LEU A 174 7.90 11.96 11.19
CA LEU A 174 7.12 10.99 11.97
C LEU A 174 5.60 11.27 11.98
N SER A 175 5.19 12.51 12.20
CA SER A 175 3.77 12.86 12.24
C SER A 175 3.09 12.67 10.88
N GLN A 176 3.78 13.01 9.80
CA GLN A 176 3.29 12.82 8.43
C GLN A 176 3.21 11.34 8.08
N ILE A 177 4.23 10.56 8.48
CA ILE A 177 4.26 9.11 8.34
C ILE A 177 3.05 8.47 9.04
N ILE A 178 2.82 8.79 10.32
CA ILE A 178 1.68 8.25 11.07
C ILE A 178 0.36 8.62 10.41
N ASN A 179 0.18 9.88 10.01
CA ASN A 179 -1.04 10.34 9.36
C ASN A 179 -1.28 9.61 8.03
N HIS A 180 -0.23 9.37 7.24
CA HIS A 180 -0.31 8.62 5.98
C HIS A 180 -0.69 7.16 6.20
N LEU A 181 -0.04 6.49 7.15
CA LEU A 181 -0.33 5.10 7.50
C LEU A 181 -1.78 4.94 8.01
N GLU A 182 -2.25 5.87 8.86
CA GLU A 182 -3.63 5.90 9.32
C GLU A 182 -4.62 6.17 8.19
N ALA A 183 -4.33 7.13 7.30
CA ALA A 183 -5.19 7.43 6.16
C ALA A 183 -5.37 6.21 5.25
N ASN A 184 -4.28 5.51 4.92
CA ASN A 184 -4.32 4.27 4.16
C ASN A 184 -5.16 3.19 4.87
N TYR A 185 -4.98 3.03 6.18
CA TYR A 185 -5.75 2.06 6.96
C TYR A 185 -7.25 2.40 6.96
N ILE A 186 -7.60 3.69 7.09
CA ILE A 186 -8.98 4.15 7.04
C ILE A 186 -9.59 3.89 5.66
N THR A 187 -8.87 4.18 4.57
CA THR A 187 -9.32 3.88 3.21
C THR A 187 -9.53 2.38 3.00
N LEU A 188 -8.59 1.54 3.44
CA LEU A 188 -8.72 0.08 3.42
C LEU A 188 -10.02 -0.34 4.12
N PHE A 189 -10.29 0.16 5.33
CA PHE A 189 -11.54 -0.14 6.05
C PHE A 189 -12.79 0.33 5.31
N GLN A 190 -12.77 1.52 4.72
CA GLN A 190 -13.93 2.09 4.04
C GLN A 190 -14.29 1.35 2.75
N LYS A 191 -13.29 0.81 2.05
CA LYS A 191 -13.45 0.20 0.72
C LYS A 191 -13.39 -1.33 0.72
N SER A 192 -13.02 -1.97 1.84
CA SER A 192 -12.81 -3.42 1.92
C SER A 192 -14.00 -4.25 1.42
N VAL A 193 -15.23 -3.89 1.84
CA VAL A 193 -16.45 -4.60 1.42
C VAL A 193 -16.73 -4.41 -0.06
N GLU A 194 -16.54 -3.19 -0.57
CA GLU A 194 -16.72 -2.87 -2.00
C GLU A 194 -15.74 -3.67 -2.86
N TRP A 195 -14.48 -3.84 -2.43
CA TRP A 195 -13.52 -4.65 -3.18
C TRP A 195 -13.96 -6.11 -3.31
N VAL A 196 -14.46 -6.72 -2.24
CA VAL A 196 -14.96 -8.10 -2.31
C VAL A 196 -16.22 -8.19 -3.15
N SER A 197 -17.16 -7.26 -2.98
CA SER A 197 -18.41 -7.30 -3.73
C SER A 197 -18.18 -7.08 -5.23
N GLN A 198 -17.34 -6.12 -5.62
CA GLN A 198 -16.97 -5.87 -7.01
C GLN A 198 -16.20 -7.05 -7.58
N GLY A 199 -15.21 -7.60 -6.86
CA GLY A 199 -14.47 -8.77 -7.28
C GLY A 199 -15.40 -9.96 -7.59
N LEU A 200 -16.34 -10.27 -6.69
CA LEU A 200 -17.32 -11.33 -6.93
C LEU A 200 -18.20 -11.04 -8.14
N GLN A 201 -18.71 -9.82 -8.28
CA GLN A 201 -19.52 -9.41 -9.43
C GLN A 201 -18.75 -9.47 -10.76
N ASN A 202 -17.44 -9.27 -10.72
CA ASN A 202 -16.56 -9.22 -11.88
C ASN A 202 -16.05 -10.60 -12.33
N ILE A 203 -16.31 -11.70 -11.60
CA ILE A 203 -15.90 -13.05 -12.01
C ILE A 203 -16.28 -13.37 -13.49
N PRO A 204 -17.50 -13.05 -13.98
CA PRO A 204 -17.83 -13.27 -15.38
C PRO A 204 -16.96 -12.48 -16.37
N GLN A 205 -16.48 -11.30 -15.95
CA GLN A 205 -15.52 -10.52 -16.73
C GLN A 205 -14.14 -11.18 -16.72
N HIS A 206 -13.74 -11.81 -15.63
CA HIS A 206 -12.47 -12.52 -15.53
C HIS A 206 -12.38 -13.74 -16.46
N ILE A 207 -13.51 -14.39 -16.75
CA ILE A 207 -13.58 -15.52 -17.69
C ILE A 207 -13.45 -15.06 -19.15
N ASN A 208 -13.99 -13.88 -19.46
CA ASN A 208 -14.16 -13.39 -20.83
C ASN A 208 -13.06 -12.42 -21.28
N ASN A 209 -12.11 -12.11 -20.41
CA ASN A 209 -11.00 -11.19 -20.64
C ASN A 209 -9.70 -11.87 -20.22
N TYR A 210 -8.58 -11.14 -20.30
CA TYR A 210 -7.26 -11.73 -20.14
C TYR A 210 -6.63 -11.33 -18.81
N ASN A 211 -5.99 -12.23 -18.10
CA ASN A 211 -5.03 -11.87 -17.06
C ASN A 211 -3.90 -11.06 -17.68
N ILE A 212 -3.50 -9.96 -17.02
CA ILE A 212 -2.40 -9.13 -17.50
C ILE A 212 -1.07 -9.90 -17.58
N ASP A 213 -0.91 -10.99 -16.82
CA ASP A 213 0.27 -11.87 -16.86
C ASP A 213 0.52 -12.46 -18.26
N ALA A 214 -0.52 -12.56 -19.09
CA ALA A 214 -0.39 -12.93 -20.51
C ALA A 214 0.65 -12.06 -21.24
N LEU A 215 0.82 -10.80 -20.82
CA LEU A 215 1.71 -9.83 -21.44
C LEU A 215 3.10 -9.78 -20.81
N ARG A 216 3.43 -10.67 -19.88
CA ARG A 216 4.73 -10.69 -19.20
C ARG A 216 5.90 -10.73 -20.18
N SER A 217 6.84 -9.80 -19.99
CA SER A 217 8.05 -9.64 -20.81
C SER A 217 7.81 -9.45 -22.32
N THR A 218 6.57 -9.16 -22.75
CA THR A 218 6.17 -9.04 -24.16
C THR A 218 6.90 -7.94 -24.90
N PHE A 219 7.13 -6.82 -24.22
CA PHE A 219 7.73 -5.61 -24.74
C PHE A 219 9.14 -5.41 -24.16
N SER A 220 9.85 -6.51 -23.94
CA SER A 220 11.22 -6.49 -23.42
C SER A 220 12.08 -5.47 -24.17
N THR A 221 12.74 -4.59 -23.41
CA THR A 221 13.63 -3.53 -23.89
C THR A 221 12.96 -2.47 -24.77
N LYS A 222 11.62 -2.40 -24.81
CA LYS A 222 10.91 -1.36 -25.56
C LYS A 222 10.65 -0.15 -24.64
N PRO A 223 10.88 1.08 -25.11
CA PRO A 223 10.59 2.26 -24.31
C PRO A 223 9.10 2.40 -24.02
N ALA A 224 8.75 2.71 -22.76
CA ALA A 224 7.39 3.01 -22.37
C ALA A 224 7.27 4.41 -21.75
N VAL A 225 6.14 5.07 -22.00
CA VAL A 225 5.77 6.34 -21.37
C VAL A 225 4.51 6.12 -20.56
N ILE A 226 4.58 6.40 -19.26
CA ILE A 226 3.44 6.45 -18.35
C ILE A 226 2.93 7.89 -18.32
N VAL A 227 1.72 8.11 -18.83
CA VAL A 227 1.14 9.44 -18.99
C VAL A 227 0.06 9.69 -17.92
N SER A 228 0.33 10.69 -17.08
CA SER A 228 -0.51 11.15 -15.98
C SER A 228 -1.06 12.56 -16.23
N SER A 229 -2.07 12.99 -15.46
CA SER A 229 -2.84 14.22 -15.69
C SER A 229 -2.28 15.48 -15.01
N GLY A 230 -0.99 15.49 -14.66
CA GLY A 230 -0.34 16.64 -14.03
C GLY A 230 -0.18 17.82 -15.00
N PRO A 231 -0.15 19.07 -14.50
CA PRO A 231 0.07 20.28 -15.31
C PRO A 231 1.26 20.25 -16.28
N SER A 232 2.33 19.50 -16.01
CA SER A 232 3.49 19.42 -16.90
C SER A 232 3.21 18.69 -18.22
N LEU A 233 2.11 17.92 -18.30
CA LEU A 233 1.69 17.25 -19.53
C LEU A 233 1.44 18.26 -20.66
N ASP A 234 0.74 19.35 -20.37
CA ASP A 234 0.35 20.36 -21.37
C ASP A 234 1.57 21.00 -22.05
N LYS A 235 2.70 21.08 -21.33
CA LYS A 235 3.96 21.68 -21.83
C LYS A 235 4.75 20.76 -22.76
N THR A 236 4.47 19.46 -22.74
CA THR A 236 5.36 18.43 -23.31
C THR A 236 4.66 17.47 -24.26
N ILE A 237 3.32 17.47 -24.28
CA ILE A 237 2.49 16.60 -25.12
C ILE A 237 2.78 16.72 -26.63
N GLU A 238 3.16 17.90 -27.13
CA GLU A 238 3.55 18.07 -28.54
C GLU A 238 4.78 17.23 -28.91
N SER A 239 5.75 17.10 -28.00
CA SER A 239 6.91 16.25 -28.22
C SER A 239 6.53 14.77 -28.24
N LEU A 240 5.55 14.36 -27.41
CA LEU A 240 5.01 13.01 -27.46
C LEU A 240 4.30 12.73 -28.79
N ALA A 241 3.55 13.69 -29.33
CA ALA A 241 2.92 13.56 -30.65
C ALA A 241 3.97 13.37 -31.76
N GLN A 242 5.05 14.16 -31.72
CA GLN A 242 6.13 14.09 -32.71
C GLN A 242 6.85 12.73 -32.72
N TYR A 243 7.03 12.10 -31.55
CA TYR A 243 7.81 10.87 -31.39
C TYR A 243 6.95 9.67 -30.94
N ARG A 244 5.65 9.70 -31.25
CA ARG A 244 4.68 8.66 -30.86
C ARG A 244 5.08 7.26 -31.33
N ASP A 245 5.76 7.17 -32.47
CA ASP A 245 6.24 5.93 -33.09
C ASP A 245 7.46 5.31 -32.39
N LYS A 246 7.98 5.91 -31.31
CA LYS A 246 9.16 5.42 -30.58
C LYS A 246 8.85 4.76 -29.25
N VAL A 247 7.60 4.86 -28.77
CA VAL A 247 7.24 4.50 -27.40
C VAL A 247 5.92 3.76 -27.33
N ILE A 248 5.79 2.90 -26.33
CA ILE A 248 4.52 2.32 -25.91
C ILE A 248 3.91 3.24 -24.85
N ILE A 249 2.68 3.69 -25.04
CA ILE A 249 2.01 4.66 -24.16
C ILE A 249 1.03 3.94 -23.24
N PHE A 250 1.24 4.09 -21.94
CA PHE A 250 0.31 3.72 -20.88
C PHE A 250 -0.30 5.01 -20.32
N CYS A 251 -1.61 5.16 -20.45
CA CYS A 251 -2.31 6.38 -20.04
C CYS A 251 -3.15 6.12 -18.80
N VAL A 252 -3.06 7.00 -17.79
CA VAL A 252 -4.10 7.05 -16.76
C VAL A 252 -5.37 7.62 -17.38
N ALA A 253 -6.54 7.10 -17.03
CA ALA A 253 -7.78 7.44 -17.72
C ALA A 253 -8.07 8.96 -17.80
N ASN A 254 -7.84 9.68 -16.70
CA ASN A 254 -8.00 11.15 -16.64
C ASN A 254 -7.09 11.94 -17.58
N ALA A 255 -5.95 11.39 -18.02
CA ALA A 255 -5.05 12.08 -18.94
C ALA A 255 -5.47 11.90 -20.42
N TYR A 256 -6.37 10.96 -20.72
CA TYR A 256 -6.68 10.62 -22.10
C TYR A 256 -7.34 11.77 -22.88
N LYS A 257 -8.18 12.57 -22.21
CA LYS A 257 -8.80 13.78 -22.79
C LYS A 257 -7.75 14.78 -23.30
N THR A 258 -6.59 14.88 -22.66
CA THR A 258 -5.51 15.76 -23.13
C THR A 258 -4.83 15.17 -24.37
N LEU A 259 -4.60 13.85 -24.41
CA LEU A 259 -4.00 13.16 -25.54
C LEU A 259 -4.81 13.30 -26.83
N THR A 260 -6.15 13.21 -26.74
CA THR A 260 -7.03 13.31 -27.92
C THR A 260 -6.94 14.67 -28.62
N LYS A 261 -6.67 15.76 -27.88
CA LYS A 261 -6.46 17.09 -28.48
C LYS A 261 -5.26 17.17 -29.42
N TYR A 262 -4.28 16.29 -29.22
CA TYR A 262 -3.07 16.19 -30.03
C TYR A 262 -3.09 14.97 -30.95
N ASN A 263 -4.25 14.35 -31.13
CA ASN A 263 -4.43 13.12 -31.92
C ASN A 263 -3.51 11.98 -31.48
N ILE A 264 -3.18 11.91 -30.19
CA ILE A 264 -2.39 10.83 -29.62
C ILE A 264 -3.33 9.76 -29.10
N LYS A 265 -3.15 8.53 -29.58
CA LYS A 265 -3.83 7.35 -29.04
C LYS A 265 -2.87 6.55 -28.16
N PRO A 266 -3.23 6.26 -26.90
CA PRO A 266 -2.42 5.41 -26.06
C PRO A 266 -2.56 3.94 -26.49
N ASP A 267 -1.53 3.14 -26.22
CA ASP A 267 -1.59 1.69 -26.46
C ASP A 267 -2.37 0.99 -25.34
N PHE A 268 -2.21 1.49 -24.10
CA PHE A 268 -2.90 1.03 -22.91
C PHE A 268 -3.56 2.18 -22.14
N ILE A 269 -4.70 1.93 -21.52
CA ILE A 269 -5.35 2.82 -20.55
C ILE A 269 -5.66 2.07 -19.25
N THR A 270 -5.43 2.70 -18.10
CA THR A 270 -5.48 2.01 -16.80
C THR A 270 -6.61 2.52 -15.90
N PHE A 271 -7.30 1.59 -15.22
CA PHE A 271 -8.34 1.85 -14.22
C PHE A 271 -8.13 1.01 -12.95
N ILE A 272 -8.28 1.61 -11.77
CA ILE A 272 -8.15 0.89 -10.48
C ILE A 272 -9.28 1.15 -9.48
N GLU A 273 -10.17 2.11 -9.76
CA GLU A 273 -11.12 2.63 -8.77
C GLU A 273 -12.34 1.72 -8.62
N VAL A 274 -12.83 1.59 -7.39
CA VAL A 274 -14.13 0.96 -7.07
C VAL A 274 -15.31 1.87 -7.39
N ASP A 275 -15.07 3.18 -7.38
CA ASP A 275 -16.04 4.18 -7.79
C ASP A 275 -16.11 4.25 -9.32
N ASP A 276 -17.26 4.59 -9.88
CA ASP A 276 -17.45 4.65 -11.33
C ASP A 276 -16.63 5.82 -11.92
N THR A 277 -15.55 5.46 -12.61
CA THR A 277 -14.69 6.39 -13.35
C THR A 277 -14.90 6.32 -14.86
N SER A 278 -15.92 5.60 -15.33
CA SER A 278 -16.26 5.53 -16.76
C SER A 278 -16.53 6.90 -17.41
N PRO A 279 -17.07 7.93 -16.71
CA PRO A 279 -17.29 9.24 -17.31
C PRO A 279 -15.99 9.92 -17.79
N GLN A 280 -14.82 9.53 -17.28
CA GLN A 280 -13.53 10.10 -17.69
C GLN A 280 -13.21 9.86 -19.17
N VAL A 281 -13.77 8.80 -19.76
CA VAL A 281 -13.49 8.38 -21.15
C VAL A 281 -14.73 8.14 -22.00
N LYS A 282 -15.94 8.23 -21.42
CA LYS A 282 -17.20 7.82 -22.06
C LYS A 282 -17.51 8.54 -23.38
N GLU A 283 -17.03 9.77 -23.55
CA GLU A 283 -17.23 10.59 -24.76
C GLU A 283 -16.03 10.56 -25.72
N LEU A 284 -15.01 9.74 -25.44
CA LEU A 284 -13.79 9.63 -26.22
C LEU A 284 -13.79 8.33 -27.04
N ASP A 285 -13.10 8.32 -28.18
CA ASP A 285 -12.90 7.08 -28.94
C ASP A 285 -11.90 6.18 -28.19
N ILE A 286 -12.39 5.04 -27.72
CA ILE A 286 -11.63 4.04 -26.96
C ILE A 286 -11.60 2.67 -27.64
N SER A 287 -12.26 2.55 -28.80
CA SER A 287 -12.56 1.28 -29.49
C SER A 287 -11.32 0.45 -29.86
N ASP A 288 -10.21 1.13 -30.08
CA ASP A 288 -8.96 0.52 -30.51
C ASP A 288 -7.81 0.83 -29.52
N ILE A 289 -8.13 0.80 -28.22
CA ILE A 289 -7.20 0.92 -27.09
C ILE A 289 -7.30 -0.34 -26.22
N ASN A 290 -6.17 -0.82 -25.70
CA ASN A 290 -6.15 -1.92 -24.72
C ASN A 290 -6.40 -1.38 -23.30
N MET A 291 -7.32 -1.98 -22.55
CA MET A 291 -7.59 -1.60 -21.17
C MET A 291 -6.80 -2.46 -20.19
N ILE A 292 -6.23 -1.84 -19.17
CA ILE A 292 -5.74 -2.49 -17.95
C ILE A 292 -6.68 -2.11 -16.81
N ILE A 293 -7.21 -3.08 -16.10
CA ILE A 293 -8.21 -2.86 -15.05
C ILE A 293 -7.91 -3.71 -13.82
N LEU A 294 -7.98 -3.12 -12.63
CA LEU A 294 -7.88 -3.89 -11.38
C LEU A 294 -9.07 -4.87 -11.26
N SER A 295 -8.82 -6.09 -10.79
CA SER A 295 -9.83 -7.15 -10.63
C SER A 295 -11.07 -6.69 -9.85
N VAL A 296 -10.86 -5.86 -8.82
CA VAL A 296 -11.88 -5.31 -7.92
C VAL A 296 -12.36 -3.90 -8.31
N ALA A 297 -12.02 -3.40 -9.50
CA ALA A 297 -12.49 -2.11 -9.98
C ALA A 297 -14.00 -2.12 -10.30
N ASN A 298 -14.58 -0.94 -10.47
CA ASN A 298 -16.00 -0.77 -10.73
C ASN A 298 -16.48 -1.54 -11.99
N ALA A 299 -17.56 -2.30 -11.85
CA ALA A 299 -18.14 -3.10 -12.92
C ALA A 299 -18.59 -2.30 -14.16
N GLU A 300 -18.92 -1.00 -14.04
CA GLU A 300 -19.32 -0.16 -15.18
C GLU A 300 -18.18 0.04 -16.19
N ILE A 301 -16.92 0.03 -15.74
CA ILE A 301 -15.75 0.17 -16.61
C ILE A 301 -15.68 -1.00 -17.61
N TYR A 302 -16.05 -2.21 -17.20
CA TYR A 302 -16.05 -3.39 -18.09
C TYR A 302 -17.09 -3.29 -19.21
N LYS A 303 -18.07 -2.40 -19.12
CA LYS A 303 -19.08 -2.17 -20.17
C LYS A 303 -18.57 -1.28 -21.30
N LEU A 304 -17.42 -0.64 -21.11
CA LEU A 304 -16.79 0.18 -22.14
C LEU A 304 -16.23 -0.70 -23.27
N ASP A 305 -16.31 -0.16 -24.50
CA ASP A 305 -15.95 -0.85 -25.74
C ASP A 305 -14.46 -0.67 -26.02
N PHE A 306 -13.62 -1.30 -25.19
CA PHE A 306 -12.17 -1.37 -25.41
C PHE A 306 -11.82 -2.57 -26.30
N LYS A 307 -10.73 -2.43 -27.06
CA LYS A 307 -10.23 -3.47 -27.99
C LYS A 307 -10.01 -4.81 -27.31
N ARG A 308 -9.34 -4.75 -26.15
CA ARG A 308 -9.02 -5.87 -25.26
C ARG A 308 -9.01 -5.36 -23.83
N LYS A 309 -9.28 -6.25 -22.88
CA LYS A 309 -9.31 -5.93 -21.46
C LYS A 309 -8.36 -6.89 -20.75
N PHE A 310 -7.40 -6.34 -20.03
CA PHE A 310 -6.40 -7.04 -19.24
C PHE A 310 -6.63 -6.78 -17.76
N ILE A 311 -6.82 -7.84 -16.99
CA ILE A 311 -7.16 -7.78 -15.58
C ILE A 311 -5.87 -7.86 -14.76
N PHE A 312 -5.67 -6.86 -13.93
CA PHE A 312 -4.58 -6.76 -12.97
C PHE A 312 -5.05 -7.33 -11.64
N TYR A 313 -4.38 -8.39 -11.16
CA TYR A 313 -4.62 -9.00 -9.86
C TYR A 313 -3.51 -8.59 -8.90
N SER A 314 -3.85 -7.86 -7.83
CA SER A 314 -2.85 -7.29 -6.92
C SER A 314 -2.61 -8.20 -5.71
N ASN A 315 -1.36 -8.33 -5.26
CA ASN A 315 -1.04 -9.14 -4.08
C ASN A 315 -1.55 -8.55 -2.75
N ASN A 316 -1.85 -7.25 -2.74
CA ASN A 316 -2.24 -6.53 -1.53
C ASN A 316 -3.77 -6.38 -1.38
N ASP A 317 -4.56 -7.05 -2.23
CA ASP A 317 -6.00 -7.19 -2.03
C ASP A 317 -6.37 -8.68 -1.78
N LEU A 318 -7.29 -8.91 -0.84
CA LEU A 318 -7.66 -10.26 -0.41
C LEU A 318 -8.44 -11.04 -1.47
N TYR A 319 -9.15 -10.35 -2.37
CA TYR A 319 -9.93 -10.98 -3.43
C TYR A 319 -9.00 -11.58 -4.51
N SER A 320 -8.04 -10.81 -4.99
CA SER A 320 -7.06 -11.23 -6.00
C SER A 320 -6.26 -12.43 -5.51
N ARG A 321 -5.84 -12.45 -4.24
CA ARG A 321 -5.19 -13.63 -3.64
C ARG A 321 -6.10 -14.85 -3.62
N TRP A 322 -7.34 -14.67 -3.16
CA TRP A 322 -8.31 -15.76 -3.10
C TRP A 322 -8.62 -16.36 -4.49
N ILE A 323 -8.85 -15.53 -5.51
CA ILE A 323 -9.13 -16.02 -6.86
C ILE A 323 -7.89 -16.62 -7.53
N SER A 324 -6.70 -16.07 -7.26
CA SER A 324 -5.45 -16.59 -7.82
C SER A 324 -5.05 -17.95 -7.24
N ASP A 325 -5.28 -18.15 -5.95
CA ASP A 325 -5.03 -19.41 -5.26
C ASP A 325 -5.90 -20.54 -5.84
N ILE A 326 -7.18 -20.25 -6.11
CA ILE A 326 -8.10 -21.22 -6.74
C ILE A 326 -7.72 -21.48 -8.20
N ALA A 327 -7.37 -20.43 -8.94
CA ALA A 327 -7.06 -20.50 -10.37
C ALA A 327 -5.62 -20.91 -10.69
N GLY A 328 -4.78 -21.13 -9.67
CA GLY A 328 -3.43 -21.66 -9.83
C GLY A 328 -2.42 -20.70 -10.48
N PHE A 329 -2.54 -19.39 -10.26
CA PHE A 329 -1.56 -18.40 -10.73
C PHE A 329 -1.02 -17.53 -9.58
N SER A 330 0.18 -16.95 -9.76
CA SER A 330 0.82 -16.13 -8.72
C SER A 330 0.50 -14.66 -8.90
N VAL A 331 0.17 -13.99 -7.79
CA VAL A 331 0.06 -12.54 -7.69
C VAL A 331 1.26 -11.89 -7.00
N GLU A 332 2.22 -12.67 -6.47
CA GLU A 332 3.29 -12.17 -5.58
C GLU A 332 4.05 -10.96 -6.14
N ASN A 333 4.28 -10.96 -7.46
CA ASN A 333 5.02 -9.92 -8.16
C ASN A 333 4.13 -8.77 -8.64
N TYR A 334 2.90 -8.61 -8.16
CA TYR A 334 1.96 -7.58 -8.62
C TYR A 334 1.51 -6.71 -7.47
N GLN A 335 1.80 -5.39 -7.56
CA GLN A 335 1.42 -4.45 -6.52
C GLN A 335 0.62 -3.26 -7.08
N ASN A 336 -0.43 -2.88 -6.36
CA ASN A 336 -1.16 -1.64 -6.57
C ASN A 336 -1.08 -0.77 -5.30
N LYS A 337 -0.46 0.41 -5.38
CA LYS A 337 -0.31 1.31 -4.21
C LYS A 337 -1.21 2.55 -4.31
N GLY A 338 -2.49 2.35 -4.62
CA GLY A 338 -3.54 3.39 -4.50
C GLY A 338 -3.48 4.53 -5.52
N THR A 339 -2.71 4.40 -6.60
CA THR A 339 -2.72 5.36 -7.71
C THR A 339 -2.64 4.65 -9.06
N VAL A 340 -3.49 5.09 -10.00
CA VAL A 340 -3.59 4.52 -11.36
C VAL A 340 -2.21 4.49 -12.05
N SER A 341 -1.43 5.56 -11.85
CA SER A 341 -0.08 5.72 -12.41
C SER A 341 0.90 4.65 -11.93
N TYR A 342 0.77 4.18 -10.68
CA TYR A 342 1.61 3.11 -10.15
C TYR A 342 1.24 1.77 -10.78
N CYS A 343 -0.06 1.46 -10.93
CA CYS A 343 -0.51 0.27 -11.66
C CYS A 343 -0.03 0.28 -13.12
N ALA A 344 -0.06 1.43 -13.79
CA ALA A 344 0.46 1.59 -15.14
C ALA A 344 1.99 1.40 -15.22
N LEU A 345 2.76 2.00 -14.31
CA LEU A 345 4.21 1.77 -14.17
C LEU A 345 4.53 0.29 -13.97
N TYR A 346 3.86 -0.35 -13.02
CA TYR A 346 4.09 -1.74 -12.68
C TYR A 346 3.71 -2.67 -13.84
N SER A 347 2.64 -2.35 -14.58
CA SER A 347 2.27 -3.05 -15.80
C SER A 347 3.34 -2.94 -16.88
N ALA A 348 3.86 -1.75 -17.15
CA ALA A 348 4.94 -1.56 -18.12
C ALA A 348 6.22 -2.32 -17.72
N PHE A 349 6.58 -2.27 -16.43
CA PHE A 349 7.71 -3.03 -15.88
C PHE A 349 7.54 -4.53 -16.06
N MET A 350 6.38 -5.08 -15.69
CA MET A 350 6.06 -6.50 -15.83
C MET A 350 6.09 -6.95 -17.30
N MET A 351 5.67 -6.10 -18.23
CA MET A 351 5.77 -6.35 -19.67
C MET A 351 7.20 -6.23 -20.22
N GLY A 352 8.19 -5.89 -19.39
CA GLY A 352 9.61 -5.83 -19.73
C GLY A 352 10.07 -4.51 -20.37
N CYS A 353 9.23 -3.48 -20.35
CA CYS A 353 9.56 -2.19 -20.96
C CYS A 353 10.80 -1.55 -20.30
N ASN A 354 11.67 -0.98 -21.13
CA ASN A 354 12.88 -0.27 -20.70
C ASN A 354 13.36 0.67 -21.83
N PRO A 355 13.61 1.97 -21.59
CA PRO A 355 13.33 2.72 -20.35
C PRO A 355 11.83 2.85 -20.05
N ILE A 356 11.50 3.14 -18.79
CA ILE A 356 10.16 3.58 -18.38
C ILE A 356 10.22 5.07 -18.01
N ILE A 357 9.39 5.87 -18.68
CA ILE A 357 9.41 7.33 -18.62
C ILE A 357 8.11 7.83 -18.01
N LEU A 358 8.18 8.60 -16.93
CA LEU A 358 7.02 9.27 -16.33
C LEU A 358 6.77 10.62 -17.00
N LEU A 359 5.53 10.88 -17.39
CA LEU A 359 5.10 12.13 -18.02
C LEU A 359 3.82 12.65 -17.36
N GLY A 360 3.77 13.93 -16.99
CA GLY A 360 2.62 14.49 -16.29
C GLY A 360 2.43 13.91 -14.88
N GLN A 361 3.46 13.30 -14.31
CA GLN A 361 3.50 12.76 -12.94
C GLN A 361 4.07 13.81 -11.99
N ASP A 362 3.35 14.93 -11.84
CA ASP A 362 3.90 16.08 -11.09
C ASP A 362 3.93 15.85 -9.59
N LEU A 363 2.89 15.24 -9.01
CA LEU A 363 2.76 14.96 -7.57
C LEU A 363 3.06 16.18 -6.67
N ALA A 364 2.85 17.37 -7.21
CA ALA A 364 3.05 18.66 -6.56
C ALA A 364 2.28 19.73 -7.32
N TYR A 365 1.85 20.76 -6.60
CA TYR A 365 1.14 21.90 -7.17
C TYR A 365 2.18 22.91 -7.66
N SER A 366 2.54 22.82 -8.94
CA SER A 366 3.47 23.75 -9.59
C SER A 366 2.71 24.88 -10.30
N ALA A 367 3.30 26.07 -10.35
CA ALA A 367 2.75 27.23 -11.08
C ALA A 367 1.30 27.63 -10.71
N ASN A 368 0.92 27.49 -9.43
CA ASN A 368 -0.43 27.77 -8.90
C ASN A 368 -1.55 26.86 -9.46
N GLN A 369 -1.23 25.75 -10.13
CA GLN A 369 -2.21 24.80 -10.70
C GLN A 369 -2.12 23.44 -10.00
N CYS A 370 -3.27 22.83 -9.70
CA CYS A 370 -3.32 21.51 -9.07
C CYS A 370 -3.28 20.35 -10.08
N TYR A 371 -3.87 20.56 -11.26
CA TYR A 371 -4.05 19.56 -12.31
C TYR A 371 -3.95 20.24 -13.69
N SER A 372 -3.80 19.46 -14.77
CA SER A 372 -3.88 20.01 -16.14
C SER A 372 -5.20 20.75 -16.36
N SER A 373 -5.20 21.81 -17.17
CA SER A 373 -6.36 22.72 -17.31
C SER A 373 -7.65 22.02 -17.75
N ASP A 374 -7.53 20.87 -18.42
CA ASP A 374 -8.66 20.12 -18.97
C ASP A 374 -9.15 18.96 -18.10
N SER A 375 -8.49 18.71 -16.97
CA SER A 375 -8.87 17.69 -16.01
C SER A 375 -10.13 18.10 -15.24
N ALA A 376 -10.81 17.11 -14.63
CA ALA A 376 -11.97 17.33 -13.77
C ALA A 376 -11.72 18.31 -12.60
N PHE A 377 -10.45 18.53 -12.25
CA PHE A 377 -10.03 19.33 -11.11
C PHE A 377 -9.15 20.53 -11.51
N GLY A 378 -9.09 20.87 -12.80
CA GLY A 378 -8.24 21.95 -13.33
C GLY A 378 -8.55 23.36 -12.79
N SER A 379 -9.72 23.55 -12.17
CA SER A 379 -10.15 24.83 -11.61
C SER A 379 -9.67 25.11 -10.19
N ILE A 380 -9.02 24.16 -9.51
CA ILE A 380 -8.44 24.39 -8.18
C ILE A 380 -7.05 25.02 -8.33
N LYS A 381 -6.86 26.18 -7.69
CA LYS A 381 -5.57 26.88 -7.62
C LYS A 381 -5.05 26.97 -6.20
N PHE A 382 -3.72 26.93 -6.08
CA PHE A 382 -3.02 27.36 -4.88
C PHE A 382 -2.37 28.72 -5.13
N VAL A 383 -2.83 29.75 -4.42
CA VAL A 383 -2.26 31.10 -4.50
C VAL A 383 -1.41 31.32 -3.26
N LYS A 384 -0.11 31.52 -3.45
CA LYS A 384 0.77 31.93 -2.35
C LYS A 384 0.53 33.40 -2.05
N ASP A 385 0.18 33.71 -0.81
CA ASP A 385 0.16 35.07 -0.30
C ASP A 385 1.62 35.57 -0.22
N GLU A 386 1.97 36.57 -1.03
CA GLU A 386 3.36 37.06 -1.11
C GLU A 386 3.82 37.78 0.16
N ILE A 387 2.89 38.19 1.04
CA ILE A 387 3.19 38.92 2.27
C ILE A 387 3.37 37.93 3.43
N THR A 388 2.45 36.98 3.59
CA THR A 388 2.50 36.02 4.70
C THR A 388 3.26 34.75 4.37
N GLY A 389 3.44 34.45 3.08
CA GLY A 389 3.99 33.19 2.59
C GLY A 389 3.01 32.02 2.68
N GLU A 390 1.78 32.24 3.17
CA GLU A 390 0.75 31.20 3.30
C GLU A 390 0.09 30.89 1.96
N TYR A 391 -0.26 29.62 1.74
CA TYR A 391 -1.00 29.21 0.56
C TYR A 391 -2.52 29.27 0.81
N LYS A 392 -3.25 29.88 -0.11
CA LYS A 392 -4.71 29.90 -0.19
C LYS A 392 -5.17 28.97 -1.31
N VAL A 393 -6.22 28.19 -1.06
CA VAL A 393 -6.87 27.38 -2.10
C VAL A 393 -8.02 28.20 -2.67
N GLU A 394 -8.01 28.43 -3.97
CA GLU A 394 -9.04 29.19 -4.68
C GLU A 394 -9.63 28.36 -5.83
N LEU A 395 -10.87 28.66 -6.21
CA LEU A 395 -11.51 28.09 -7.40
C LEU A 395 -11.55 29.15 -8.49
N ASP A 396 -10.91 28.87 -9.62
CA ASP A 396 -10.94 29.75 -10.80
C ASP A 396 -12.33 29.84 -11.43
N ASN A 397 -13.06 28.72 -11.45
CA ASN A 397 -14.36 28.62 -12.10
C ASN A 397 -15.29 27.70 -11.31
N ILE A 398 -16.02 28.30 -10.37
CA ILE A 398 -16.95 27.58 -9.50
C ILE A 398 -18.08 26.89 -10.29
N GLU A 399 -18.51 27.47 -11.41
CA GLU A 399 -19.62 26.95 -12.22
C GLU A 399 -19.22 25.70 -13.02
N GLU A 400 -17.96 25.62 -13.46
CA GLU A 400 -17.41 24.42 -14.10
C GLU A 400 -17.11 23.32 -13.08
N PHE A 401 -16.59 23.69 -11.90
CA PHE A 401 -16.39 22.75 -10.80
C PHE A 401 -17.72 22.14 -10.32
N LYS A 402 -18.78 22.96 -10.25
CA LYS A 402 -20.14 22.49 -9.96
C LYS A 402 -20.62 21.46 -10.98
N LYS A 403 -20.35 21.63 -12.28
CA LYS A 403 -20.78 20.67 -13.32
C LYS A 403 -20.23 19.25 -13.10
N PHE A 404 -19.03 19.11 -12.53
CA PHE A 404 -18.47 17.80 -12.17
C PHE A 404 -19.12 17.16 -10.94
N TYR A 405 -19.66 17.97 -10.02
CA TYR A 405 -20.38 17.50 -8.82
C TYR A 405 -21.90 17.39 -9.02
N ILE A 406 -22.45 17.88 -10.13
CA ILE A 406 -23.88 17.74 -10.47
C ILE A 406 -24.10 16.35 -11.07
N GLU A 407 -24.26 15.36 -10.22
CA GLU A 407 -25.35 14.41 -10.46
C GLU A 407 -26.65 15.09 -10.01
N ARG A 408 -27.56 15.28 -10.96
CA ARG A 408 -28.84 15.99 -10.80
C ARG A 408 -29.58 15.59 -9.50
N LYS A 409 -29.51 16.39 -8.42
CA LYS A 409 -30.54 16.51 -7.35
C LYS A 409 -30.24 17.43 -6.13
N HIS A 410 -29.10 18.12 -6.04
CA HIS A 410 -28.78 18.95 -4.86
C HIS A 410 -29.08 20.44 -5.05
N THR A 411 -29.34 21.16 -3.96
CA THR A 411 -29.50 22.63 -3.95
C THR A 411 -28.14 23.33 -4.05
N ASP A 412 -28.13 24.58 -4.55
CA ASP A 412 -26.90 25.39 -4.66
C ASP A 412 -26.21 25.61 -3.31
N GLU A 413 -26.97 25.72 -2.23
CA GLU A 413 -26.46 25.91 -0.87
C GLU A 413 -25.68 24.68 -0.37
N PHE A 414 -26.25 23.48 -0.54
CA PHE A 414 -25.58 22.22 -0.19
C PHE A 414 -24.33 22.00 -1.05
N THR A 415 -24.38 22.35 -2.32
CA THR A 415 -23.24 22.25 -3.24
C THR A 415 -22.10 23.19 -2.82
N ASN A 416 -22.41 24.42 -2.43
CA ASN A 416 -21.41 25.36 -1.92
C ASN A 416 -20.79 24.90 -0.59
N GLU A 417 -21.58 24.29 0.30
CA GLU A 417 -21.08 23.71 1.55
C GLU A 417 -20.12 22.54 1.30
N LEU A 418 -20.46 21.62 0.39
CA LEU A 418 -19.58 20.53 -0.04
C LEU A 418 -18.27 21.04 -0.64
N ILE A 419 -18.35 22.07 -1.49
CA ILE A 419 -17.17 22.72 -2.06
C ILE A 419 -16.29 23.29 -0.94
N LYS A 420 -16.88 23.99 0.03
CA LYS A 420 -16.13 24.55 1.15
C LYS A 420 -15.44 23.47 1.99
N ILE A 421 -16.16 22.40 2.35
CA ILE A 421 -15.59 21.25 3.06
C ILE A 421 -14.42 20.65 2.29
N LYS A 422 -14.54 20.52 0.96
CA LYS A 422 -13.48 19.99 0.11
C LYS A 422 -12.25 20.91 0.09
N LEU A 423 -12.43 22.23 -0.04
CA LEU A 423 -11.35 23.20 -0.02
C LEU A 423 -10.65 23.25 1.35
N ASP A 424 -11.42 23.22 2.44
CA ASP A 424 -10.89 23.16 3.81
C ASP A 424 -10.09 21.86 4.04
N SER A 425 -10.57 20.73 3.53
CA SER A 425 -9.86 19.44 3.57
C SER A 425 -8.56 19.46 2.76
N ILE A 426 -8.54 20.09 1.58
CA ILE A 426 -7.32 20.25 0.78
C ILE A 426 -6.30 21.12 1.56
N LYS A 427 -6.77 22.19 2.19
CA LYS A 427 -5.90 23.07 3.00
C LYS A 427 -5.35 22.34 4.23
N SER A 428 -6.15 21.54 4.93
CA SER A 428 -5.70 20.79 6.11
C SER A 428 -4.69 19.69 5.76
N ASN A 429 -4.72 19.19 4.53
CA ASN A 429 -3.84 18.12 4.05
C ASN A 429 -2.62 18.63 3.29
N LEU A 430 -2.40 19.95 3.25
CA LEU A 430 -1.26 20.57 2.57
C LEU A 430 0.06 20.24 3.28
N THR A 431 1.02 19.75 2.51
CA THR A 431 2.41 19.51 2.91
C THR A 431 3.35 20.02 1.82
N PHE A 432 4.65 19.76 1.96
CA PHE A 432 5.67 20.18 1.01
C PHE A 432 6.61 19.05 0.67
N VAL A 433 6.99 18.96 -0.60
CA VAL A 433 7.95 17.97 -1.13
C VAL A 433 9.04 18.68 -1.92
N ARG A 434 10.20 18.05 -2.05
CA ARG A 434 11.30 18.60 -2.87
C ARG A 434 10.89 18.54 -4.34
N GLY A 435 11.02 19.65 -5.06
CA GLY A 435 10.90 19.73 -6.51
C GLY A 435 12.19 19.32 -7.22
N GLN A 436 12.10 19.02 -8.52
CA GLN A 436 13.27 18.64 -9.33
C GLN A 436 14.39 19.70 -9.37
N ASN A 437 14.06 20.97 -9.12
CA ASN A 437 15.01 22.08 -9.06
C ASN A 437 15.59 22.31 -7.65
N GLY A 438 15.18 21.52 -6.65
CA GLY A 438 15.59 21.64 -5.25
C GLY A 438 14.68 22.49 -4.37
N ASP A 439 13.74 23.25 -4.95
CA ASP A 439 12.79 24.06 -4.18
C ASP A 439 11.73 23.18 -3.50
N MET A 440 11.17 23.65 -2.39
CA MET A 440 10.02 22.96 -1.77
C MET A 440 8.73 23.36 -2.48
N LEU A 441 8.03 22.37 -3.04
CA LEU A 441 6.75 22.54 -3.71
C LEU A 441 5.59 22.14 -2.79
N PRO A 442 4.50 22.91 -2.76
CA PRO A 442 3.28 22.50 -2.05
C PRO A 442 2.66 21.26 -2.71
N THR A 443 2.12 20.36 -1.89
CA THR A 443 1.41 19.15 -2.34
C THR A 443 0.41 18.69 -1.29
N ASP A 444 -0.53 17.82 -1.62
CA ASP A 444 -1.28 17.10 -0.58
C ASP A 444 -0.52 15.88 -0.04
N ALA A 445 -0.91 15.44 1.16
CA ALA A 445 -0.30 14.31 1.85
C ALA A 445 -0.37 12.98 1.07
N ASN A 446 -1.41 12.74 0.26
CA ASN A 446 -1.51 11.50 -0.51
C ASN A 446 -0.49 11.50 -1.64
N TYR A 447 -0.31 12.62 -2.35
CA TYR A 447 0.74 12.76 -3.36
C TYR A 447 2.13 12.61 -2.78
N ALA A 448 2.38 13.16 -1.58
CA ALA A 448 3.63 12.92 -0.87
C ALA A 448 3.86 11.41 -0.60
N GLY A 449 2.80 10.69 -0.20
CA GLY A 449 2.83 9.24 -0.08
C GLY A 449 3.09 8.52 -1.41
N PHE A 450 2.47 8.97 -2.50
CA PHE A 450 2.70 8.39 -3.83
C PHE A 450 4.15 8.53 -4.28
N ILE A 451 4.80 9.68 -4.04
CA ILE A 451 6.24 9.84 -4.33
C ILE A 451 7.04 8.72 -3.68
N LYS A 452 6.74 8.38 -2.41
CA LYS A 452 7.41 7.29 -1.70
C LYS A 452 7.18 5.93 -2.34
N TYR A 453 6.01 5.67 -2.90
CA TYR A 453 5.75 4.44 -3.65
C TYR A 453 6.62 4.34 -4.90
N PHE A 454 6.76 5.41 -5.68
CA PHE A 454 7.66 5.42 -6.85
C PHE A 454 9.13 5.28 -6.45
N GLU A 455 9.57 5.97 -5.39
CA GLU A 455 10.94 5.84 -4.85
C GLU A 455 11.23 4.40 -4.39
N HIS A 456 10.26 3.77 -3.73
CA HIS A 456 10.37 2.39 -3.31
C HIS A 456 10.44 1.44 -4.52
N PHE A 457 9.60 1.66 -5.54
CA PHE A 457 9.68 0.90 -6.78
C PHE A 457 11.08 1.00 -7.42
N ALA A 458 11.66 2.21 -7.49
CA ALA A 458 13.01 2.39 -8.02
C ALA A 458 14.08 1.71 -7.15
N TYR A 459 13.92 1.75 -5.83
CA TYR A 459 14.82 1.07 -4.89
C TYR A 459 14.86 -0.45 -5.11
N GLU A 460 13.69 -1.08 -5.29
CA GLU A 460 13.58 -2.52 -5.47
C GLU A 460 14.07 -2.98 -6.86
N HIS A 461 13.75 -2.23 -7.91
CA HIS A 461 13.86 -2.71 -9.30
C HIS A 461 14.99 -2.06 -10.11
N SER A 462 15.51 -0.91 -9.68
CA SER A 462 16.56 -0.15 -10.38
C SER A 462 17.87 -0.10 -9.57
N ASN A 463 18.27 -1.23 -8.99
CA ASN A 463 19.56 -1.35 -8.29
C ASN A 463 20.76 -1.30 -9.26
N PRO A 464 22.01 -1.10 -8.80
CA PRO A 464 23.18 -0.94 -9.69
C PRO A 464 23.47 -2.11 -10.66
N ASN A 465 22.85 -3.28 -10.47
CA ASN A 465 22.98 -4.43 -11.38
C ASN A 465 21.78 -4.57 -12.33
N SER A 466 20.78 -3.69 -12.23
CA SER A 466 19.60 -3.67 -13.09
C SER A 466 19.89 -2.83 -14.34
N GLU A 467 19.43 -3.32 -15.50
CA GLU A 467 19.45 -2.55 -16.74
C GLU A 467 18.25 -1.60 -16.85
N LEU A 468 17.29 -1.66 -15.91
CA LEU A 468 16.08 -0.84 -15.92
C LEU A 468 16.44 0.64 -15.77
N GLN A 469 16.04 1.43 -16.75
CA GLN A 469 16.18 2.88 -16.73
C GLN A 469 14.85 3.53 -16.39
N LEU A 470 14.83 4.27 -15.29
CA LEU A 470 13.68 5.02 -14.81
C LEU A 470 13.92 6.51 -15.01
N ILE A 471 13.03 7.16 -15.75
CA ILE A 471 13.16 8.57 -16.15
C ILE A 471 11.93 9.35 -15.71
N ASN A 472 12.12 10.52 -15.10
CA ASN A 472 11.05 11.46 -14.80
C ASN A 472 11.15 12.65 -15.77
N SER A 473 10.17 12.77 -16.67
CA SER A 473 10.06 13.86 -17.65
C SER A 473 8.99 14.89 -17.29
N SER A 474 8.40 14.79 -16.10
CA SER A 474 7.39 15.71 -15.56
C SER A 474 8.06 17.00 -15.06
N THR A 475 8.53 17.81 -15.99
CA THR A 475 9.43 18.95 -15.72
C THR A 475 8.76 19.98 -14.82
N GLY A 476 9.37 20.27 -13.67
CA GLY A 476 8.84 21.21 -12.67
C GLY A 476 7.91 20.59 -11.62
N GLY A 477 7.71 19.27 -11.68
CA GLY A 477 7.05 18.49 -10.64
C GLY A 477 7.97 18.16 -9.47
N ALA A 478 7.48 17.27 -8.60
CA ALA A 478 8.22 16.71 -7.48
C ALA A 478 9.44 15.91 -7.95
N GLN A 479 10.48 15.95 -7.12
CA GLN A 479 11.61 15.05 -7.18
C GLN A 479 11.15 13.65 -6.74
N ILE A 480 11.46 12.64 -7.54
CA ILE A 480 11.22 11.23 -7.23
C ILE A 480 12.59 10.54 -7.26
N ASP A 481 13.14 10.24 -6.09
CA ASP A 481 14.47 9.62 -6.01
C ASP A 481 14.51 8.23 -6.66
N GLY A 482 15.62 7.94 -7.35
CA GLY A 482 15.76 6.74 -8.20
C GLY A 482 15.31 6.94 -9.65
N PHE A 483 14.56 8.00 -9.97
CA PHE A 483 14.27 8.39 -11.35
C PHE A 483 15.22 9.49 -11.81
N LYS A 484 15.77 9.36 -13.02
CA LYS A 484 16.60 10.41 -13.63
C LYS A 484 15.71 11.52 -14.20
N ASN A 485 15.90 12.76 -13.79
CA ASN A 485 15.18 13.89 -14.37
C ASN A 485 15.78 14.23 -15.75
N VAL A 486 14.98 14.07 -16.81
CA VAL A 486 15.37 14.39 -18.19
C VAL A 486 14.15 14.89 -18.95
N GLY A 487 14.28 15.97 -19.72
CA GLY A 487 13.17 16.50 -20.51
C GLY A 487 12.70 15.50 -21.57
N LEU A 488 11.38 15.37 -21.77
CA LEU A 488 10.80 14.35 -22.65
C LEU A 488 11.44 14.35 -24.05
N LYS A 489 11.55 15.54 -24.67
CA LYS A 489 12.09 15.69 -26.03
C LYS A 489 13.53 15.14 -26.13
N GLU A 490 14.37 15.44 -25.16
CA GLU A 490 15.76 14.96 -25.12
C GLU A 490 15.82 13.43 -25.04
N VAL A 491 14.93 12.80 -24.27
CA VAL A 491 14.84 11.35 -24.19
C VAL A 491 14.40 10.78 -25.54
N LEU A 492 13.27 11.25 -26.08
CA LEU A 492 12.64 10.68 -27.27
C LEU A 492 13.47 10.88 -28.55
N GLU A 493 14.24 11.96 -28.65
CA GLU A 493 15.15 12.19 -29.78
C GLU A 493 16.19 11.10 -29.93
N ASN A 494 16.69 10.58 -28.80
CA ASN A 494 17.74 9.57 -28.75
C ASN A 494 17.22 8.13 -28.83
N LEU A 495 15.91 7.91 -28.78
CA LEU A 495 15.32 6.58 -28.91
C LEU A 495 15.24 6.15 -30.38
N PRO A 496 15.43 4.85 -30.69
CA PRO A 496 15.12 4.31 -32.01
C PRO A 496 13.59 4.28 -32.23
N THR A 497 13.16 4.17 -33.49
CA THR A 497 11.77 3.88 -33.81
C THR A 497 11.36 2.53 -33.22
N LEU A 498 10.11 2.45 -32.76
CA LEU A 498 9.51 1.24 -32.22
C LEU A 498 9.27 0.27 -33.40
N GLU A 499 10.25 -0.58 -33.71
CA GLU A 499 10.15 -1.61 -34.76
C GLU A 499 9.20 -2.77 -34.37
N ILE A 500 8.03 -2.46 -33.81
CA ILE A 500 7.02 -3.42 -33.37
C ILE A 500 5.63 -2.80 -33.47
N ASN A 501 4.69 -3.58 -34.00
CA ASN A 501 3.26 -3.29 -33.88
C ASN A 501 2.74 -3.94 -32.58
N VAL A 502 2.35 -3.10 -31.61
CA VAL A 502 1.90 -3.52 -30.27
C VAL A 502 0.75 -4.55 -30.38
N ASP A 503 -0.27 -4.24 -31.16
CA ASP A 503 -1.46 -5.09 -31.25
C ASP A 503 -1.17 -6.44 -31.91
N SER A 504 -0.38 -6.45 -32.98
CA SER A 504 0.02 -7.69 -33.66
C SER A 504 0.84 -8.58 -32.73
N LYS A 505 1.69 -8.01 -31.88
CA LYS A 505 2.45 -8.77 -30.88
C LYS A 505 1.52 -9.38 -29.83
N ILE A 506 0.54 -8.61 -29.35
CA ILE A 506 -0.46 -9.10 -28.41
C ILE A 506 -1.32 -10.20 -29.05
N ASP A 507 -1.77 -10.04 -30.31
CA ASP A 507 -2.54 -11.07 -31.03
C ASP A 507 -1.80 -12.41 -31.11
N GLN A 508 -0.49 -12.37 -31.40
CA GLN A 508 0.35 -13.56 -31.43
C GLN A 508 0.38 -14.28 -30.08
N ILE A 509 0.45 -13.53 -28.98
CA ILE A 509 0.47 -14.09 -27.62
C ILE A 509 -0.88 -14.68 -27.26
N LEU A 510 -1.96 -13.97 -27.58
CA LEU A 510 -3.30 -14.37 -27.19
C LEU A 510 -3.87 -15.52 -28.02
N THR A 511 -3.24 -15.88 -29.14
CA THR A 511 -3.72 -16.95 -30.03
C THR A 511 -3.86 -18.30 -29.31
N ASP A 512 -2.87 -18.66 -28.49
CA ASP A 512 -2.83 -19.92 -27.74
C ASP A 512 -2.96 -19.72 -26.21
N TYR A 513 -3.26 -18.48 -25.78
CA TYR A 513 -3.35 -18.16 -24.37
C TYR A 513 -4.60 -18.77 -23.75
N LYS A 514 -4.41 -19.47 -22.63
CA LYS A 514 -5.49 -20.03 -21.84
C LYS A 514 -5.65 -19.21 -20.58
N GLU A 515 -6.83 -18.62 -20.42
CA GLU A 515 -7.13 -17.79 -19.26
C GLU A 515 -7.29 -18.66 -18.00
N PRO A 516 -6.42 -18.52 -16.97
CA PRO A 516 -6.45 -19.38 -15.79
C PRO A 516 -7.78 -19.39 -15.07
N VAL A 517 -8.45 -18.23 -14.96
CA VAL A 517 -9.77 -18.13 -14.32
C VAL A 517 -10.83 -18.92 -15.10
N LYS A 518 -10.75 -18.91 -16.44
CA LYS A 518 -11.64 -19.70 -17.29
C LYS A 518 -11.35 -21.20 -17.18
N GLU A 519 -10.09 -21.61 -17.11
CA GLU A 519 -9.72 -23.03 -16.95
C GLU A 519 -10.21 -23.60 -15.61
N HIS A 520 -10.27 -22.78 -14.56
CA HIS A 520 -10.67 -23.19 -13.21
C HIS A 520 -12.11 -22.78 -12.85
N ILE A 521 -12.93 -22.39 -13.84
CA ILE A 521 -14.25 -21.81 -13.57
C ILE A 521 -15.18 -22.73 -12.77
N VAL A 522 -15.09 -24.04 -12.99
CA VAL A 522 -15.90 -25.02 -12.25
C VAL A 522 -15.55 -24.98 -10.76
N GLU A 523 -14.26 -24.94 -10.43
CA GLU A 523 -13.81 -24.90 -9.04
C GLU A 523 -14.11 -23.55 -8.40
N ILE A 524 -13.87 -22.45 -9.10
CA ILE A 524 -14.25 -21.10 -8.65
C ILE A 524 -15.74 -21.05 -8.33
N THR A 525 -16.58 -21.59 -9.20
CA THR A 525 -18.04 -21.62 -8.99
C THR A 525 -18.40 -22.43 -7.75
N ARG A 526 -17.74 -23.58 -7.50
CA ARG A 526 -17.94 -24.36 -6.27
C ARG A 526 -17.53 -23.56 -5.03
N GLN A 527 -16.37 -22.90 -5.06
CA GLN A 527 -15.88 -22.10 -3.95
C GLN A 527 -16.81 -20.92 -3.64
N VAL A 528 -17.32 -20.21 -4.66
CA VAL A 528 -18.32 -19.13 -4.47
C VAL A 528 -19.60 -19.70 -3.83
N LYS A 529 -20.06 -20.88 -4.28
CA LYS A 529 -21.24 -21.55 -3.71
C LYS A 529 -21.04 -21.94 -2.25
N TYR A 530 -19.95 -22.64 -1.93
CA TYR A 530 -19.65 -23.05 -0.56
C TYR A 530 -19.47 -21.86 0.37
N MET A 531 -18.78 -20.82 -0.09
CA MET A 531 -18.65 -19.58 0.66
C MET A 531 -20.03 -18.96 0.96
N ALA A 532 -20.94 -18.88 -0.02
CA ALA A 532 -22.28 -18.34 0.21
C ALA A 532 -23.12 -19.17 1.20
N GLU A 533 -23.04 -20.50 1.10
CA GLU A 533 -23.71 -21.44 2.01
C GLU A 533 -23.17 -21.29 3.45
N GLU A 534 -21.85 -21.29 3.63
CA GLU A 534 -21.20 -21.16 4.94
C GLU A 534 -21.39 -19.77 5.55
N ILE A 535 -21.40 -18.68 4.75
CA ILE A 535 -21.83 -17.37 5.27
C ILE A 535 -23.24 -17.48 5.87
N GLY A 536 -24.16 -18.20 5.21
CA GLY A 536 -25.51 -18.44 5.72
C GLY A 536 -25.55 -19.06 7.11
N GLU A 537 -24.71 -20.08 7.35
CA GLU A 537 -24.58 -20.72 8.67
C GLU A 537 -23.99 -19.77 9.71
N PHE A 538 -22.95 -19.01 9.33
CA PHE A 538 -22.29 -18.05 10.21
C PHE A 538 -23.14 -16.82 10.52
N LEU A 539 -24.11 -16.45 9.66
CA LEU A 539 -25.09 -15.40 9.98
C LEU A 539 -25.98 -15.83 11.16
N ILE A 540 -26.36 -17.10 11.26
CA ILE A 540 -27.15 -17.62 12.40
C ILE A 540 -26.31 -17.57 13.67
N LEU A 541 -25.05 -18.00 13.59
CA LEU A 541 -24.11 -17.96 14.72
C LEU A 541 -23.83 -16.51 15.16
N ALA A 542 -23.62 -15.59 14.22
CA ALA A 542 -23.42 -14.17 14.51
C ALA A 542 -24.62 -13.58 15.25
N GLN A 543 -25.85 -13.95 14.86
CA GLN A 543 -27.05 -13.45 15.54
C GLN A 543 -27.14 -13.94 16.99
N ASP A 544 -26.78 -15.21 17.27
CA ASP A 544 -26.73 -15.72 18.64
C ASP A 544 -25.61 -15.04 19.46
N ALA A 545 -24.43 -14.89 18.87
CA ALA A 545 -23.32 -14.19 19.49
C ALA A 545 -23.64 -12.72 19.80
N LEU A 546 -24.31 -12.03 18.87
CA LEU A 546 -24.83 -10.67 19.08
C LEU A 546 -25.79 -10.63 20.28
N ASN A 547 -26.79 -11.52 20.32
CA ASN A 547 -27.74 -11.59 21.44
C ASN A 547 -27.02 -11.83 22.78
N LYS A 548 -26.02 -12.71 22.81
CA LYS A 548 -25.22 -12.99 24.01
C LYS A 548 -24.35 -11.81 24.43
N SER A 549 -23.78 -11.08 23.48
CA SER A 549 -23.02 -9.86 23.76
C SER A 549 -23.89 -8.79 24.42
N GLU A 550 -25.14 -8.63 23.95
CA GLU A 550 -26.11 -7.72 24.55
C GLU A 550 -26.55 -8.18 25.94
N GLN A 551 -26.80 -9.47 26.13
CA GLN A 551 -27.10 -10.03 27.44
C GLN A 551 -25.97 -9.81 28.45
N LEU A 552 -24.71 -9.95 28.00
CA LEU A 552 -23.55 -9.72 28.84
C LEU A 552 -23.46 -8.24 29.23
N LEU A 553 -23.61 -7.31 28.28
CA LEU A 553 -23.66 -5.88 28.56
C LEU A 553 -24.77 -5.51 29.54
N LEU A 554 -25.96 -6.12 29.42
CA LEU A 554 -27.07 -5.89 30.32
C LEU A 554 -26.79 -6.42 31.73
N GLU A 555 -26.17 -7.60 31.86
CA GLU A 555 -25.81 -8.18 33.16
C GLU A 555 -24.73 -7.35 33.87
N LEU A 556 -23.72 -6.87 33.12
CA LEU A 556 -22.62 -6.03 33.63
C LEU A 556 -23.09 -4.63 34.09
N LYS A 557 -24.24 -4.16 33.61
CA LYS A 557 -24.83 -2.86 33.99
C LYS A 557 -25.66 -2.91 35.29
N LYS A 558 -25.90 -4.09 35.85
CA LYS A 558 -26.72 -4.23 37.07
C LYS A 558 -25.92 -3.81 38.31
N ASP A 559 -26.63 -3.24 39.29
CA ASP A 559 -26.05 -2.92 40.60
C ASP A 559 -25.56 -4.17 41.36
N SER A 560 -26.20 -5.33 41.10
CA SER A 560 -25.71 -6.65 41.51
C SER A 560 -25.68 -7.60 40.32
N PHE A 561 -24.51 -8.17 40.06
CA PHE A 561 -24.26 -9.03 38.90
C PHE A 561 -24.20 -10.51 39.27
N ASN A 562 -24.71 -11.37 38.40
CA ASN A 562 -24.55 -12.83 38.51
C ASN A 562 -23.24 -13.27 37.85
N VAL A 563 -22.25 -13.62 38.68
CA VAL A 563 -20.90 -14.01 38.24
C VAL A 563 -20.91 -15.26 37.34
N ASP A 564 -21.71 -16.28 37.68
CA ASP A 564 -21.80 -17.50 36.87
C ASP A 564 -22.38 -17.21 35.49
N ARG A 565 -23.39 -16.34 35.43
CA ARG A 565 -23.99 -15.91 34.16
C ARG A 565 -23.01 -15.11 33.31
N ILE A 566 -22.26 -14.18 33.91
CA ILE A 566 -21.20 -13.43 33.23
C ILE A 566 -20.16 -14.38 32.65
N ARG A 567 -19.68 -15.32 33.46
CA ARG A 567 -18.68 -16.32 33.03
C ARG A 567 -19.18 -17.13 31.84
N ILE A 568 -20.41 -17.65 31.91
CA ILE A 568 -21.01 -18.43 30.81
C ILE A 568 -21.12 -17.59 29.53
N LEU A 569 -21.60 -16.34 29.64
CA LEU A 569 -21.75 -15.46 28.48
C LEU A 569 -20.39 -15.09 27.87
N ALA A 570 -19.40 -14.75 28.69
CA ALA A 570 -18.03 -14.45 28.25
C ALA A 570 -17.39 -15.67 27.56
N SER A 571 -17.50 -16.86 28.16
CA SER A 571 -16.99 -18.10 27.56
C SER A 571 -17.64 -18.40 26.21
N ASN A 572 -18.97 -18.23 26.09
CA ASN A 572 -19.64 -18.40 24.81
C ASN A 572 -19.10 -17.44 23.74
N LEU A 573 -18.90 -16.16 24.07
CA LEU A 573 -18.35 -15.19 23.12
C LEU A 573 -16.93 -15.58 22.67
N MET A 574 -16.12 -16.12 23.58
CA MET A 574 -14.80 -16.66 23.22
C MET A 574 -14.90 -17.85 22.27
N GLU A 575 -15.83 -18.77 22.51
CA GLU A 575 -16.09 -19.91 21.62
C GLU A 575 -16.55 -19.45 20.23
N PHE A 576 -17.46 -18.47 20.15
CA PHE A 576 -17.87 -17.90 18.86
C PHE A 576 -16.69 -17.24 18.14
N TYR A 577 -15.88 -16.43 18.83
CA TYR A 577 -14.71 -15.79 18.22
C TYR A 577 -13.74 -16.82 17.64
N ILE A 578 -13.36 -17.84 18.43
CA ILE A 578 -12.46 -18.91 17.98
C ILE A 578 -13.05 -19.63 16.76
N LYS A 579 -14.36 -19.90 16.77
CA LYS A 579 -15.04 -20.55 15.65
C LYS A 579 -15.02 -19.69 14.38
N PHE A 580 -15.28 -18.38 14.49
CA PHE A 580 -15.20 -17.47 13.35
C PHE A 580 -13.78 -17.42 12.75
N GLN A 581 -12.75 -17.36 13.59
CA GLN A 581 -11.36 -17.39 13.15
C GLN A 581 -11.03 -18.71 12.44
N GLY A 582 -11.16 -19.84 13.14
CA GLY A 582 -10.68 -21.14 12.67
C GLY A 582 -11.51 -21.82 11.58
N GLU A 583 -12.80 -21.51 11.48
CA GLU A 583 -13.70 -22.20 10.54
C GLU A 583 -14.16 -21.30 9.38
N LEU A 584 -14.21 -19.97 9.55
CA LEU A 584 -14.65 -19.05 8.49
C LEU A 584 -13.49 -18.24 7.90
N PHE A 585 -12.75 -17.49 8.70
CA PHE A 585 -11.73 -16.56 8.19
C PHE A 585 -10.44 -17.25 7.74
N ASP A 586 -10.01 -18.31 8.44
CA ASP A 586 -8.88 -19.14 8.00
C ASP A 586 -9.16 -19.80 6.65
N LYS A 587 -10.43 -20.16 6.40
CA LYS A 587 -10.88 -20.75 5.14
C LYS A 587 -11.09 -19.71 4.03
N TYR A 588 -11.73 -18.58 4.35
CA TYR A 588 -12.00 -17.49 3.42
C TYR A 588 -11.48 -16.16 3.98
N GLN A 589 -10.18 -15.94 3.83
CA GLN A 589 -9.56 -14.69 4.26
C GLN A 589 -10.22 -13.47 3.61
N VAL A 590 -10.78 -13.62 2.40
CA VAL A 590 -11.55 -12.58 1.72
C VAL A 590 -12.73 -12.03 2.55
N LEU A 591 -13.33 -12.84 3.44
CA LEU A 591 -14.44 -12.42 4.30
C LEU A 591 -14.00 -11.55 5.49
N ILE A 592 -12.71 -11.50 5.79
CA ILE A 592 -12.17 -10.56 6.78
C ILE A 592 -12.52 -9.12 6.39
N ASN A 593 -12.58 -8.82 5.08
CA ASN A 593 -12.97 -7.49 4.58
C ASN A 593 -14.38 -7.04 5.04
N CYS A 594 -15.27 -7.97 5.43
CA CYS A 594 -16.58 -7.64 5.99
C CYS A 594 -16.50 -6.95 7.36
N VAL A 595 -15.43 -7.20 8.11
CA VAL A 595 -15.32 -6.86 9.54
C VAL A 595 -13.90 -6.46 9.92
N PHE A 596 -13.07 -6.02 8.96
CA PHE A 596 -11.63 -5.88 9.15
C PHE A 596 -11.25 -5.06 10.38
N LYS A 597 -11.93 -3.92 10.59
CA LYS A 597 -11.71 -3.06 11.76
C LYS A 597 -12.22 -3.71 13.04
N GLU A 598 -13.45 -4.21 13.04
CA GLU A 598 -14.06 -4.80 14.21
C GLU A 598 -13.33 -6.07 14.66
N LEU A 599 -12.83 -6.87 13.71
CA LEU A 599 -12.02 -8.06 13.98
C LEU A 599 -10.69 -7.68 14.63
N LEU A 600 -10.07 -6.59 14.17
CA LEU A 600 -8.86 -6.09 14.79
C LEU A 600 -9.11 -5.59 16.23
N GLU A 601 -10.17 -4.82 16.45
CA GLU A 601 -10.51 -4.34 17.79
C GLU A 601 -10.85 -5.52 18.73
N LEU A 602 -11.54 -6.54 18.21
CA LEU A 602 -11.94 -7.70 18.98
C LEU A 602 -10.75 -8.61 19.30
N SER A 603 -9.90 -8.93 18.32
CA SER A 603 -8.72 -9.79 18.51
C SER A 603 -7.81 -9.28 19.63
N LYS A 604 -7.53 -7.97 19.66
CA LYS A 604 -6.74 -7.32 20.73
C LYS A 604 -7.29 -7.60 22.13
N LEU A 605 -8.62 -7.68 22.27
CA LEU A 605 -9.25 -7.99 23.55
C LEU A 605 -9.23 -9.50 23.80
N MET A 606 -9.57 -10.32 22.81
CA MET A 606 -9.70 -11.77 22.98
C MET A 606 -8.36 -12.49 23.20
N GLU A 607 -7.27 -11.91 22.71
CA GLU A 607 -5.92 -12.49 22.80
C GLU A 607 -5.11 -11.95 24.00
N SER A 608 -5.64 -10.96 24.73
CA SER A 608 -4.93 -10.40 25.87
C SER A 608 -4.94 -11.35 27.08
N GLU A 609 -3.75 -11.62 27.62
CA GLU A 609 -3.56 -12.43 28.84
C GLU A 609 -4.06 -11.72 30.13
N THR A 610 -4.53 -10.47 30.01
CA THR A 610 -4.80 -9.56 31.14
C THR A 610 -6.28 -9.26 31.39
N ASN A 611 -7.22 -9.90 30.70
CA ASN A 611 -8.68 -9.70 30.85
C ASN A 611 -9.23 -10.12 32.23
N ASN A 612 -8.88 -9.38 33.27
CA ASN A 612 -9.24 -9.69 34.65
C ASN A 612 -10.06 -8.56 35.30
N SER A 613 -10.31 -7.45 34.61
CA SER A 613 -11.13 -6.35 35.12
C SER A 613 -12.57 -6.38 34.59
N LEU A 614 -13.49 -5.75 35.34
CA LEU A 614 -14.87 -5.55 34.89
C LEU A 614 -14.93 -4.69 33.62
N GLU A 615 -14.01 -3.74 33.49
CA GLU A 615 -13.88 -2.87 32.32
C GLU A 615 -13.51 -3.67 31.07
N ASP A 616 -12.59 -4.63 31.19
CA ASP A 616 -12.22 -5.53 30.10
C ASP A 616 -13.42 -6.35 29.62
N LEU A 617 -14.24 -6.86 30.55
CA LEU A 617 -15.46 -7.59 30.21
C LEU A 617 -16.50 -6.72 29.51
N VAL A 618 -16.65 -5.46 29.92
CA VAL A 618 -17.53 -4.50 29.24
C VAL A 618 -17.02 -4.20 27.83
N ASN A 619 -15.71 -3.95 27.68
CA ASN A 619 -15.08 -3.70 26.39
C ASN A 619 -15.20 -4.92 25.47
N MET A 620 -14.90 -6.12 25.95
CA MET A 620 -15.07 -7.37 25.21
C MET A 620 -16.50 -7.54 24.72
N ALA A 621 -17.50 -7.31 25.59
CA ALA A 621 -18.90 -7.44 25.23
C ALA A 621 -19.33 -6.39 24.20
N GLN A 622 -18.88 -5.14 24.33
CA GLN A 622 -19.22 -4.05 23.41
C GLN A 622 -18.55 -4.23 22.05
N THR A 623 -17.28 -4.61 22.01
CA THR A 623 -16.55 -4.87 20.77
C THR A 623 -17.09 -6.12 20.07
N SER A 624 -17.44 -7.17 20.82
CA SER A 624 -18.15 -8.34 20.29
C SER A 624 -19.47 -7.94 19.65
N LYS A 625 -20.27 -7.10 20.32
CA LYS A 625 -21.53 -6.58 19.79
C LYS A 625 -21.32 -5.89 18.44
N ASN A 626 -20.35 -4.97 18.37
CA ASN A 626 -20.04 -4.23 17.15
C ASN A 626 -19.59 -5.19 16.02
N PHE A 627 -18.71 -6.13 16.34
CA PHE A 627 -18.22 -7.13 15.40
C PHE A 627 -19.35 -7.96 14.78
N TYR A 628 -20.20 -8.58 15.60
CA TYR A 628 -21.26 -9.45 15.09
C TYR A 628 -22.37 -8.66 14.37
N ASP A 629 -22.69 -7.43 14.82
CA ASP A 629 -23.63 -6.55 14.12
C ASP A 629 -23.09 -6.11 12.75
N THR A 630 -21.82 -5.72 12.65
CA THR A 630 -21.18 -5.39 11.36
C THR A 630 -21.14 -6.64 10.47
N PHE A 631 -20.75 -7.79 11.01
CA PHE A 631 -20.72 -9.05 10.25
C PHE A 631 -22.07 -9.37 9.65
N LEU A 632 -23.15 -9.33 10.44
CA LEU A 632 -24.51 -9.60 9.97
C LEU A 632 -24.89 -8.73 8.78
N LYS A 633 -24.59 -7.43 8.82
CA LYS A 633 -24.90 -6.49 7.74
C LYS A 633 -24.06 -6.76 6.49
N GLN A 634 -22.74 -6.80 6.66
CA GLN A 634 -21.82 -6.86 5.53
C GLN A 634 -21.77 -8.26 4.89
N ALA A 635 -21.74 -9.32 5.69
CA ALA A 635 -21.74 -10.68 5.17
C ALA A 635 -23.06 -11.06 4.48
N THR A 636 -24.20 -10.53 4.95
CA THR A 636 -25.49 -10.68 4.23
C THR A 636 -25.42 -10.04 2.84
N TYR A 637 -24.84 -8.84 2.74
CA TYR A 637 -24.64 -8.18 1.45
C TYR A 637 -23.71 -9.01 0.55
N ILE A 638 -22.55 -9.44 1.03
CA ILE A 638 -21.62 -10.28 0.27
C ILE A 638 -22.26 -11.60 -0.18
N LYS A 639 -23.01 -12.28 0.70
CA LYS A 639 -23.77 -13.50 0.35
C LYS A 639 -24.74 -13.23 -0.80
N SER A 640 -25.50 -12.14 -0.73
CA SER A 640 -26.44 -11.76 -1.80
C SER A 640 -25.73 -11.55 -3.14
N ILE A 641 -24.55 -10.93 -3.13
CA ILE A 641 -23.75 -10.72 -4.33
C ILE A 641 -23.20 -12.03 -4.89
N ALA A 642 -22.70 -12.93 -4.03
CA ALA A 642 -22.25 -14.26 -4.41
C ALA A 642 -23.38 -15.06 -5.06
N GLU A 643 -24.56 -15.13 -4.43
CA GLU A 643 -25.74 -15.81 -4.95
C GLU A 643 -26.23 -15.21 -6.28
N MET A 644 -26.24 -13.88 -6.40
CA MET A 644 -26.59 -13.22 -7.67
C MET A 644 -25.61 -13.56 -8.79
N THR A 645 -24.30 -13.58 -8.50
CA THR A 645 -23.26 -13.93 -9.46
C THR A 645 -23.40 -15.39 -9.90
N LEU A 646 -23.60 -16.31 -8.94
CA LEU A 646 -23.86 -17.72 -9.21
C LEU A 646 -25.05 -17.92 -10.16
N ASN A 647 -26.21 -17.38 -9.76
CA ASN A 647 -27.47 -17.60 -10.46
C ASN A 647 -27.50 -17.02 -11.87
N LYS A 648 -26.83 -15.88 -12.09
CA LYS A 648 -26.86 -15.19 -13.38
C LYS A 648 -25.82 -15.71 -14.36
N HIS A 649 -24.68 -16.19 -13.87
CA HIS A 649 -23.50 -16.34 -14.72
C HIS A 649 -22.73 -17.63 -14.52
N LEU A 650 -22.80 -18.28 -13.35
CA LEU A 650 -21.84 -19.34 -13.04
C LEU A 650 -22.44 -20.75 -12.96
N LEU A 651 -23.72 -20.89 -12.61
CA LEU A 651 -24.32 -22.23 -12.43
C LEU A 651 -24.31 -23.11 -13.69
N GLU A 652 -24.24 -22.50 -14.87
CA GLU A 652 -24.07 -23.22 -16.14
C GLU A 652 -22.79 -24.08 -16.18
N TYR A 653 -21.76 -23.73 -15.40
CA TYR A 653 -20.47 -24.44 -15.38
C TYR A 653 -20.40 -25.64 -14.42
N ILE A 654 -21.40 -25.86 -13.56
CA ILE A 654 -21.48 -27.02 -12.66
C ILE A 654 -22.74 -27.86 -12.93
N SER A 655 -23.27 -27.79 -14.16
CA SER A 655 -24.48 -28.53 -14.55
C SER A 655 -24.21 -29.95 -15.08
N ASP A 656 -22.97 -30.44 -14.93
CA ASP A 656 -22.52 -31.82 -15.15
C ASP A 656 -21.97 -32.41 -13.84
#